data_AF-A0A924AI64-F1
#
_entry.id   AF-A0A924AI64-F1
#
_cell.length_a   1.000
_cell.length_b   1.000
_cell.length_c   1.000
_cell.angle_alpha   90.00
_cell.angle_beta   90.00
_cell.angle_gamma   90.00
#
_symmetry.space_group_name_H-M   'P 1'
#
loop_
_entity.id
_entity.type
_entity.pdbx_description
1 polymer ?
#
loop_
_entity_poly.entity_id
_entity_poly.type
_entity_poly.pdbx_seq_one_letter_code
_entity_poly.pdbx_strand_id
1 'polypeptide(L)'
;MQINLITGVDGSGKSTIFEKLKQLNFSGVAILQAPKLDVKSIVNQKIHDVAFLINQLGTDAEIQKNTAFKAMNLFASMMIFSDIIKDKKSKNTILFCERHPLIDAQIYSKFYAPLLQSDLLVETDTAHIDTNYEQVLDFILSKIPTEFLAKQSSKSRIIFAFIYDCFYAKKDVSVDFYQVIFNVNLPAKIYFLDGDATVFYDRIVNRNHIEAHEKIHVLQMLIASYSKLFSAIKHIKIERINANDFPALDAFYLKLVNELSCFLSSNSETFPNVPGRGLVTEQSTEMRQNFLENVNNPILNIKKTSLRLADVKNKIESYVGVVEIPLGIVGPLLYQENLESEMVYTLGGTLEGALIASMNRGAKAMSLSGGFRSHFVHQKMLRSPMFQFQNLGDAVSFDVWIKTKFSDLKKVCENYSNHAKLIEIKPLIISRSVHLNFIFETGDASGQNMTTTCTWHAMLWIVDSFETEMTIKIKEFVIEGNCSSDKKVSNYSVQNGRGVHVIAECHLSEAVIKSVLRTTSDAIFNNYLPSVSATRFYGMPSYSINVANAIAAIFVATGQDLACIHESANAFLSLEKTDDGLYFSLTLPSLVIATIGGGTSLPRQQEALAIMKCNGKDKIQRFAKLIAGFALGLEISTYSAIVSGAFAKAHEKLGRNKPVNWITKSEISTDFIKNIFNKNINSDDISTVYVEEKSIDNGIITTLSGTVNNKLIGFFTLKINFFNQSNTLKVILKSKAIDADVIKGLHKMASQINPDLSDLIYKYRHFLEYDLCHIKEIQMYKVLSKMNLKCIPTFFGSHENIQRETFFILQEFLNKEELHLIDSENNSHLWTTELIENTIIEISKCHKTIDVNDEDLQCVTLFNVNSGKMLYEKLLIIVYNENPDIISEDQFEDLQNFNNNASKYEAIINLPIVVIHNDFNPRNIAVRSDKSICIYDWELVVKNIPHRDITEFLSFTLPDDFTEMTLEYYLKFHHNTFKNNIDWEIWKKGYVFAAKEFIVSRANFYCTANIVLKLKFHRRIIANALKMISFLENS
;
A
#
# COMPACT_ATOMS: atom_id res chain seq x y z
N MET A 1 -17.26 -15.53 0.84
CA MET A 1 -18.31 -16.46 0.36
C MET A 1 -18.75 -15.99 -1.01
N GLN A 2 -18.53 -16.80 -2.03
CA GLN A 2 -18.94 -16.54 -3.41
C GLN A 2 -20.42 -16.88 -3.58
N ILE A 3 -21.24 -15.95 -4.08
CA ILE A 3 -22.68 -16.14 -4.26
C ILE A 3 -22.97 -16.49 -5.71
N ASN A 4 -23.58 -17.65 -5.95
CA ASN A 4 -24.06 -18.08 -7.26
C ASN A 4 -25.59 -18.13 -7.23
N LEU A 5 -26.23 -17.63 -8.29
CA LEU A 5 -27.69 -17.62 -8.45
C LEU A 5 -28.11 -18.73 -9.41
N ILE A 6 -29.04 -19.59 -9.01
CA ILE A 6 -29.75 -20.51 -9.91
C ILE A 6 -31.21 -20.09 -9.89
N THR A 7 -31.65 -19.35 -10.91
CA THR A 7 -33.01 -18.76 -10.96
C THR A 7 -33.76 -19.18 -12.22
N GLY A 8 -35.08 -19.04 -12.17
CA GLY A 8 -36.02 -19.36 -13.22
C GLY A 8 -37.46 -19.13 -12.75
N VAL A 9 -38.42 -19.10 -13.68
CA VAL A 9 -39.84 -19.02 -13.31
C VAL A 9 -40.33 -20.34 -12.71
N ASP A 10 -41.52 -20.36 -12.14
CA ASP A 10 -42.11 -21.59 -11.58
C ASP A 10 -42.40 -22.60 -12.70
N GLY A 11 -42.15 -23.89 -12.43
CA GLY A 11 -42.14 -24.95 -13.45
C GLY A 11 -40.81 -25.21 -14.17
N SER A 12 -39.80 -24.34 -13.99
CA SER A 12 -38.47 -24.47 -14.60
C SER A 12 -37.58 -25.61 -14.05
N GLY A 13 -37.99 -26.26 -12.96
CA GLY A 13 -37.22 -27.34 -12.31
C GLY A 13 -36.20 -26.87 -11.26
N LYS A 14 -36.17 -25.57 -10.93
CA LYS A 14 -35.28 -24.99 -9.91
C LYS A 14 -35.35 -25.71 -8.55
N SER A 15 -36.55 -25.97 -8.01
CA SER A 15 -36.70 -26.61 -6.70
C SER A 15 -36.15 -28.04 -6.70
N THR A 16 -36.30 -28.77 -7.81
CA THR A 16 -35.73 -30.12 -7.97
C THR A 16 -34.20 -30.10 -7.92
N ILE A 17 -33.57 -29.13 -8.58
CA ILE A 17 -32.10 -28.95 -8.54
C ILE A 17 -31.64 -28.64 -7.11
N PHE A 18 -32.31 -27.72 -6.41
CA PHE A 18 -31.97 -27.38 -5.03
C PHE A 18 -32.15 -28.54 -4.05
N GLU A 19 -33.20 -29.35 -4.20
CA GLU A 19 -33.39 -30.56 -3.37
C GLU A 19 -32.29 -31.59 -3.64
N LYS A 20 -31.94 -31.83 -4.91
CA LYS A 20 -30.81 -32.71 -5.26
C LYS A 20 -29.48 -32.18 -4.68
N LEU A 21 -29.23 -30.86 -4.74
CA LEU A 21 -28.03 -30.25 -4.17
C LEU A 21 -27.97 -30.36 -2.64
N LYS A 22 -29.10 -30.23 -1.93
CA LYS A 22 -29.16 -30.42 -0.47
C LYS A 22 -28.80 -31.85 -0.06
N GLN A 23 -29.20 -32.85 -0.85
CA GLN A 23 -28.93 -34.27 -0.55
C GLN A 23 -27.43 -34.62 -0.57
N LEU A 24 -26.61 -33.87 -1.32
CA LEU A 24 -25.17 -34.14 -1.44
C LEU A 24 -24.35 -33.71 -0.21
N ASN A 25 -24.88 -32.81 0.62
CA ASN A 25 -24.28 -32.35 1.87
C ASN A 25 -22.78 -31.98 1.76
N PHE A 26 -22.41 -31.21 0.73
CA PHE A 26 -21.03 -30.77 0.51
C PHE A 26 -20.52 -29.83 1.61
N SER A 27 -19.39 -30.17 2.22
CA SER A 27 -18.68 -29.26 3.15
C SER A 27 -18.26 -27.98 2.42
N GLY A 28 -18.57 -26.82 2.99
CA GLY A 28 -18.23 -25.51 2.42
C GLY A 28 -19.25 -24.93 1.43
N VAL A 29 -20.36 -25.63 1.15
CA VAL A 29 -21.45 -25.14 0.29
C VAL A 29 -22.69 -24.84 1.13
N ALA A 30 -23.16 -23.60 1.06
CA ALA A 30 -24.43 -23.18 1.61
C ALA A 30 -25.52 -23.13 0.53
N ILE A 31 -26.75 -23.44 0.93
CA ILE A 31 -27.95 -23.27 0.10
C ILE A 31 -28.89 -22.29 0.79
N LEU A 32 -29.47 -21.39 0.00
CA LEU A 32 -30.48 -20.43 0.44
C LEU A 32 -31.64 -20.41 -0.56
N GLN A 33 -32.79 -20.90 -0.12
CA GLN A 33 -34.03 -20.81 -0.88
C GLN A 33 -34.90 -19.70 -0.34
N ALA A 34 -35.53 -18.96 -1.24
CA ALA A 34 -36.50 -17.93 -0.92
C ALA A 34 -37.68 -18.06 -1.90
N PRO A 35 -38.93 -17.81 -1.46
CA PRO A 35 -39.31 -17.26 -0.16
C PRO A 35 -39.31 -18.24 1.01
N LYS A 36 -39.23 -19.57 0.76
CA LYS A 36 -39.22 -20.59 1.82
C LYS A 36 -37.81 -20.78 2.41
N LEU A 37 -37.55 -20.14 3.54
CA LEU A 37 -36.24 -20.11 4.19
C LEU A 37 -35.95 -21.38 4.98
N ASP A 38 -34.71 -21.88 4.95
CA ASP A 38 -34.27 -23.02 5.77
C ASP A 38 -33.86 -22.56 7.18
N VAL A 39 -34.87 -22.39 8.03
CA VAL A 39 -34.73 -21.84 9.39
C VAL A 39 -33.81 -22.70 10.27
N LYS A 40 -33.78 -24.03 10.07
CA LYS A 40 -32.93 -24.95 10.85
C LYS A 40 -31.45 -24.68 10.69
N SER A 41 -31.07 -24.05 9.58
CA SER A 41 -29.68 -23.75 9.25
C SER A 41 -29.20 -22.37 9.75
N ILE A 42 -30.07 -21.60 10.41
CA ILE A 42 -29.79 -20.26 10.93
C ILE A 42 -29.40 -20.34 12.41
N VAL A 43 -28.23 -19.80 12.76
CA VAL A 43 -27.65 -19.87 14.12
C VAL A 43 -28.08 -18.68 14.97
N ASN A 44 -28.15 -17.48 14.40
CA ASN A 44 -28.58 -16.28 15.12
C ASN A 44 -30.08 -16.34 15.46
N GLN A 45 -30.40 -16.38 16.76
CA GLN A 45 -31.77 -16.52 17.26
C GLN A 45 -32.72 -15.44 16.72
N LYS A 46 -32.29 -14.18 16.65
CA LYS A 46 -33.14 -13.07 16.18
C LYS A 46 -33.48 -13.23 14.69
N ILE A 47 -32.52 -13.66 13.88
CA ILE A 47 -32.73 -13.90 12.44
C ILE A 47 -33.59 -15.16 12.24
N HIS A 48 -33.34 -16.21 13.05
CA HIS A 48 -34.12 -17.43 13.06
C HIS A 48 -35.61 -17.15 13.29
N ASP A 49 -35.95 -16.37 14.33
CA ASP A 49 -37.33 -16.09 14.71
C ASP A 49 -38.06 -15.28 13.63
N VAL A 50 -37.40 -14.28 13.05
CA VAL A 50 -37.96 -13.50 11.92
C VAL A 50 -38.15 -14.38 10.68
N ALA A 51 -37.17 -15.23 10.35
CA ALA A 51 -37.28 -16.15 9.21
C ALA A 51 -38.39 -17.19 9.40
N PHE A 52 -38.61 -17.66 10.63
CA PHE A 52 -39.70 -18.56 10.99
C PHE A 52 -41.07 -17.91 10.75
N LEU A 53 -41.25 -16.68 11.23
CA LEU A 53 -42.49 -15.91 11.02
C LEU A 53 -42.74 -15.59 9.54
N ILE A 54 -41.70 -15.31 8.75
CA ILE A 54 -41.83 -15.12 7.29
C ILE A 54 -42.33 -16.42 6.60
N ASN A 55 -41.83 -17.58 7.01
CA ASN A 55 -42.33 -18.86 6.50
C ASN A 55 -43.80 -19.12 6.90
N GLN A 56 -44.19 -18.73 8.12
CA GLN A 56 -45.60 -18.81 8.56
C GLN A 56 -46.49 -17.89 7.71
N LEU A 57 -46.07 -16.64 7.47
CA LEU A 57 -46.75 -15.71 6.56
C LEU A 57 -46.96 -16.32 5.17
N GLY A 58 -45.96 -17.06 4.66
CA GLY A 58 -46.10 -17.80 3.41
C GLY A 58 -47.16 -18.90 3.43
N THR A 59 -47.23 -19.64 4.54
CA THR A 59 -48.21 -20.71 4.73
C THR A 59 -49.62 -20.13 4.81
N ASP A 60 -49.79 -19.04 5.55
CA ASP A 60 -51.07 -18.35 5.67
C ASP A 60 -51.50 -17.71 4.35
N ALA A 61 -50.55 -17.19 3.55
CA ALA A 61 -50.83 -16.72 2.20
C ALA A 61 -51.42 -17.82 1.30
N GLU A 62 -50.92 -19.05 1.41
CA GLU A 62 -51.41 -20.20 0.64
C GLU A 62 -52.79 -20.67 1.12
N ILE A 63 -53.02 -20.75 2.43
CA ILE A 63 -54.31 -21.13 3.01
C ILE A 63 -55.39 -20.11 2.64
N GLN A 64 -55.08 -18.82 2.75
CA GLN A 64 -56.04 -17.73 2.49
C GLN A 64 -56.14 -17.37 1.00
N LYS A 65 -55.26 -17.93 0.15
CA LYS A 65 -55.15 -17.59 -1.28
C LYS A 65 -54.97 -16.09 -1.53
N ASN A 66 -54.20 -15.43 -0.65
CA ASN A 66 -54.04 -13.99 -0.65
C ASN A 66 -52.75 -13.56 -1.38
N THR A 67 -52.92 -12.82 -2.48
CA THR A 67 -51.81 -12.38 -3.33
C THR A 67 -50.93 -11.34 -2.63
N ALA A 68 -51.49 -10.47 -1.79
CA ALA A 68 -50.75 -9.46 -1.04
C ALA A 68 -49.85 -10.09 0.03
N PHE A 69 -50.34 -11.13 0.71
CA PHE A 69 -49.56 -11.88 1.70
C PHE A 69 -48.38 -12.60 1.03
N LYS A 70 -48.61 -13.18 -0.15
CA LYS A 70 -47.56 -13.84 -0.93
C LYS A 70 -46.47 -12.86 -1.37
N ALA A 71 -46.87 -11.66 -1.79
CA ALA A 71 -45.94 -10.59 -2.13
C ALA A 71 -45.12 -10.15 -0.91
N MET A 72 -45.78 -9.90 0.23
CA MET A 72 -45.10 -9.54 1.47
C MET A 72 -44.08 -10.61 1.89
N ASN A 73 -44.43 -11.89 1.83
CA ASN A 73 -43.49 -12.98 2.09
C ASN A 73 -42.26 -12.92 1.16
N LEU A 74 -42.47 -12.79 -0.15
CA LEU A 74 -41.37 -12.71 -1.10
C LEU A 74 -40.42 -11.55 -0.80
N PHE A 75 -40.93 -10.34 -0.64
CA PHE A 75 -40.08 -9.16 -0.40
C PHE A 75 -39.46 -9.17 1.00
N ALA A 76 -40.18 -9.66 2.02
CA ALA A 76 -39.63 -9.86 3.36
C ALA A 76 -38.41 -10.80 3.34
N SER A 77 -38.51 -11.92 2.61
CA SER A 77 -37.40 -12.87 2.46
C SER A 77 -36.18 -12.24 1.76
N MET A 78 -36.39 -11.30 0.83
CA MET A 78 -35.30 -10.55 0.18
C MET A 78 -34.66 -9.51 1.12
N MET A 79 -35.45 -8.84 1.96
CA MET A 79 -34.97 -7.82 2.89
C MET A 79 -34.06 -8.37 3.99
N ILE A 80 -34.23 -9.64 4.37
CA ILE A 80 -33.39 -10.31 5.38
C ILE A 80 -32.24 -11.14 4.79
N PHE A 81 -32.10 -11.14 3.46
CA PHE A 81 -31.13 -11.97 2.74
C PHE A 81 -29.67 -11.68 3.15
N SER A 82 -29.30 -10.41 3.35
CA SER A 82 -27.96 -10.03 3.81
C SER A 82 -27.65 -10.51 5.22
N ASP A 83 -28.65 -10.59 6.10
CA ASP A 83 -28.47 -11.07 7.47
C ASP A 83 -28.24 -12.60 7.49
N ILE A 84 -29.00 -13.34 6.68
CA ILE A 84 -28.84 -14.80 6.53
C ILE A 84 -27.46 -15.13 5.92
N ILE A 85 -26.97 -14.32 4.98
CA ILE A 85 -25.62 -14.47 4.43
C ILE A 85 -24.56 -14.29 5.51
N LYS A 86 -24.70 -13.26 6.37
CA LYS A 86 -23.75 -12.99 7.46
C LYS A 86 -23.71 -14.16 8.44
N ASP A 87 -24.86 -14.74 8.77
CA ASP A 87 -24.98 -15.91 9.64
C ASP A 87 -24.29 -17.16 9.02
N LYS A 88 -24.43 -17.37 7.71
CA LYS A 88 -23.84 -18.53 6.99
C LYS A 88 -22.35 -18.38 6.62
N LYS A 89 -21.73 -17.22 6.81
CA LYS A 89 -20.39 -16.88 6.30
C LYS A 89 -19.23 -17.60 7.01
N SER A 90 -19.41 -18.05 8.25
CA SER A 90 -18.31 -18.54 9.09
C SER A 90 -17.74 -19.91 8.68
N LYS A 91 -18.50 -20.73 7.92
CA LYS A 91 -18.10 -22.10 7.53
C LYS A 91 -18.20 -22.40 6.03
N ASN A 92 -18.70 -21.48 5.21
CA ASN A 92 -19.02 -21.74 3.80
C ASN A 92 -18.23 -20.84 2.84
N THR A 93 -17.71 -21.45 1.79
CA THR A 93 -16.94 -20.78 0.73
C THR A 93 -17.82 -20.40 -0.45
N ILE A 94 -18.83 -21.21 -0.78
CA ILE A 94 -19.83 -20.97 -1.85
C ILE A 94 -21.26 -20.93 -1.26
N LEU A 95 -22.09 -20.03 -1.75
CA LEU A 95 -23.54 -19.99 -1.52
C LEU A 95 -24.29 -20.12 -2.84
N PHE A 96 -25.20 -21.10 -2.96
CA PHE A 96 -26.22 -21.11 -4.01
C PHE A 96 -27.53 -20.54 -3.48
N CYS A 97 -28.07 -19.57 -4.21
CA CYS A 97 -29.38 -18.99 -3.92
C CYS A 97 -30.38 -19.23 -5.05
N GLU A 98 -31.62 -19.55 -4.70
CA GLU A 98 -32.72 -19.75 -5.66
C GLU A 98 -33.24 -18.42 -6.21
N ARG A 99 -33.16 -17.38 -5.39
CA ARG A 99 -33.57 -16.02 -5.70
C ARG A 99 -32.57 -15.04 -5.08
N HIS A 100 -32.27 -13.97 -5.79
CA HIS A 100 -31.34 -12.92 -5.37
C HIS A 100 -32.07 -11.57 -5.27
N PRO A 101 -31.91 -10.80 -4.18
CA PRO A 101 -32.64 -9.54 -3.99
C PRO A 101 -32.49 -8.54 -5.14
N LEU A 102 -31.28 -8.38 -5.66
CA LEU A 102 -31.01 -7.45 -6.78
C LEU A 102 -31.57 -7.92 -8.13
N ILE A 103 -32.01 -9.17 -8.25
CA ILE A 103 -32.51 -9.73 -9.51
C ILE A 103 -34.00 -10.01 -9.38
N ASP A 104 -34.37 -10.98 -8.56
CA ASP A 104 -35.72 -11.52 -8.48
C ASP A 104 -36.74 -10.51 -7.91
N ALA A 105 -36.32 -9.58 -7.03
CA ALA A 105 -37.22 -8.54 -6.53
C ALA A 105 -37.71 -7.61 -7.66
N GLN A 106 -36.82 -7.23 -8.57
CA GLN A 106 -37.14 -6.38 -9.73
C GLN A 106 -38.01 -7.11 -10.78
N ILE A 107 -37.87 -8.42 -10.86
CA ILE A 107 -38.63 -9.22 -11.83
C ILE A 107 -40.06 -9.45 -11.32
N TYR A 108 -40.19 -9.90 -10.08
CA TYR A 108 -41.48 -10.20 -9.49
C TYR A 108 -42.26 -8.95 -9.07
N SER A 109 -41.61 -7.80 -8.85
CA SER A 109 -42.29 -6.53 -8.61
C SER A 109 -43.17 -6.10 -9.78
N LYS A 110 -42.79 -6.39 -11.02
CA LYS A 110 -43.61 -6.05 -12.20
C LYS A 110 -45.01 -6.68 -12.16
N PHE A 111 -45.12 -7.84 -11.52
CA PHE A 111 -46.39 -8.50 -11.28
C PHE A 111 -47.04 -8.02 -9.97
N TYR A 112 -46.29 -8.06 -8.86
CA TYR A 112 -46.86 -7.86 -7.54
C TYR A 112 -47.08 -6.40 -7.16
N ALA A 113 -46.16 -5.49 -7.48
CA ALA A 113 -46.23 -4.10 -7.04
C ALA A 113 -47.53 -3.41 -7.47
N PRO A 114 -48.03 -3.51 -8.72
CA PRO A 114 -49.31 -2.92 -9.10
C PRO A 114 -50.51 -3.38 -8.25
N LEU A 115 -50.45 -4.60 -7.71
CA LEU A 115 -51.49 -5.18 -6.85
C LEU A 115 -51.39 -4.71 -5.39
N LEU A 116 -50.32 -4.00 -5.03
CA LEU A 116 -49.98 -3.55 -3.68
C LEU A 116 -50.16 -2.04 -3.47
N GLN A 117 -50.71 -1.32 -4.46
CA GLN A 117 -51.03 0.10 -4.30
C GLN A 117 -51.97 0.30 -3.11
N SER A 118 -51.69 1.28 -2.24
CA SER A 118 -52.36 1.46 -0.95
C SER A 118 -53.89 1.46 -1.01
N ASP A 119 -54.45 1.96 -2.11
CA ASP A 119 -55.89 2.13 -2.32
C ASP A 119 -56.59 0.82 -2.77
N LEU A 120 -55.81 -0.19 -3.16
CA LEU A 120 -56.29 -1.50 -3.60
C LEU A 120 -56.19 -2.58 -2.51
N LEU A 121 -55.61 -2.26 -1.36
CA LEU A 121 -55.43 -3.19 -0.23
C LEU A 121 -56.69 -3.25 0.64
N VAL A 122 -57.18 -4.48 0.87
CA VAL A 122 -58.34 -4.73 1.73
C VAL A 122 -57.95 -4.50 3.20
N GLU A 123 -58.77 -3.73 3.93
CA GLU A 123 -58.46 -3.31 5.31
C GLU A 123 -58.31 -4.50 6.27
N THR A 124 -59.14 -5.53 6.12
CA THR A 124 -59.08 -6.78 6.90
C THR A 124 -57.76 -7.52 6.74
N ASP A 125 -57.19 -7.49 5.53
CA ASP A 125 -55.95 -8.16 5.19
C ASP A 125 -54.75 -7.45 5.84
N THR A 126 -54.73 -6.11 5.78
CA THR A 126 -53.69 -5.30 6.43
C THR A 126 -53.74 -5.37 7.95
N ALA A 127 -54.95 -5.41 8.53
CA ALA A 127 -55.13 -5.56 9.98
C ALA A 127 -54.64 -6.93 10.48
N HIS A 128 -54.87 -7.98 9.69
CA HIS A 128 -54.40 -9.33 10.00
C HIS A 128 -52.86 -9.42 9.98
N ILE A 129 -52.21 -8.86 8.95
CA ILE A 129 -50.74 -8.84 8.87
C ILE A 129 -50.13 -8.04 10.04
N ASP A 130 -50.66 -6.86 10.30
CA ASP A 130 -50.15 -5.97 11.35
C ASP A 130 -50.25 -6.59 12.74
N THR A 131 -51.34 -7.33 13.01
CA THR A 131 -51.55 -7.97 14.33
C THR A 131 -50.70 -9.21 14.51
N ASN A 132 -50.63 -10.08 13.49
CA ASN A 132 -50.03 -11.41 13.63
C ASN A 132 -48.53 -11.46 13.30
N TYR A 133 -48.00 -10.46 12.59
CA TYR A 133 -46.61 -10.44 12.12
C TYR A 133 -45.86 -9.15 12.48
N GLU A 134 -46.26 -8.45 13.54
CA GLU A 134 -45.66 -7.18 13.98
C GLU A 134 -44.12 -7.23 14.06
N GLN A 135 -43.57 -8.32 14.60
CA GLN A 135 -42.11 -8.51 14.71
C GLN A 135 -41.39 -8.54 13.36
N VAL A 136 -42.01 -9.15 12.33
CA VAL A 136 -41.48 -9.16 10.96
C VAL A 136 -41.52 -7.77 10.37
N LEU A 137 -42.63 -7.05 10.57
CA LEU A 137 -42.82 -5.70 10.05
C LEU A 137 -41.81 -4.71 10.67
N ASP A 138 -41.62 -4.75 11.98
CA ASP A 138 -40.64 -3.89 12.67
C ASP A 138 -39.21 -4.17 12.20
N PHE A 139 -38.87 -5.44 12.01
CA PHE A 139 -37.55 -5.81 11.50
C PHE A 139 -37.33 -5.31 10.07
N ILE A 140 -38.33 -5.42 9.20
CA ILE A 140 -38.24 -4.91 7.82
C ILE A 140 -38.22 -3.38 7.79
N LEU A 141 -39.08 -2.70 8.54
CA LEU A 141 -39.13 -1.24 8.61
C LEU A 141 -37.80 -0.65 9.09
N SER A 142 -37.10 -1.33 10.00
CA SER A 142 -35.76 -0.90 10.45
C SER A 142 -34.69 -0.88 9.34
N LYS A 143 -34.96 -1.55 8.20
CA LYS A 143 -34.07 -1.65 7.05
C LYS A 143 -34.48 -0.75 5.88
N ILE A 144 -35.66 -0.12 5.95
CA ILE A 144 -36.15 0.78 4.91
C ILE A 144 -35.56 2.17 5.15
N PRO A 145 -34.94 2.83 4.15
CA PRO A 145 -34.42 4.19 4.31
C PRO A 145 -35.51 5.17 4.73
N THR A 146 -35.17 6.14 5.58
CA THR A 146 -36.13 7.07 6.20
C THR A 146 -36.93 7.89 5.19
N GLU A 147 -36.38 8.12 3.99
CA GLU A 147 -37.04 8.81 2.88
C GLU A 147 -38.28 8.08 2.33
N PHE A 148 -38.41 6.77 2.58
CA PHE A 148 -39.56 5.95 2.15
C PHE A 148 -40.57 5.68 3.27
N LEU A 149 -40.33 6.17 4.49
CA LEU A 149 -41.25 6.00 5.62
C LEU A 149 -42.32 7.09 5.60
N ALA A 150 -43.41 6.87 4.84
CA ALA A 150 -44.56 7.76 4.82
C ALA A 150 -45.36 7.71 6.15
N LYS A 151 -46.07 8.79 6.51
CA LYS A 151 -47.05 8.80 7.61
C LYS A 151 -48.33 8.07 7.21
N GLN A 152 -48.33 6.74 7.30
CA GLN A 152 -49.55 5.92 7.21
C GLN A 152 -49.86 5.27 8.57
N SER A 153 -51.13 4.93 8.80
CA SER A 153 -51.62 4.38 10.07
C SER A 153 -51.26 2.90 10.32
N SER A 154 -50.77 2.18 9.32
CA SER A 154 -50.52 0.73 9.34
C SER A 154 -49.10 0.39 8.88
N LYS A 155 -48.42 -0.53 9.60
CA LYS A 155 -47.01 -0.92 9.34
C LYS A 155 -46.87 -1.68 8.01
N SER A 156 -47.77 -2.61 7.72
CA SER A 156 -47.79 -3.35 6.44
C SER A 156 -48.04 -2.43 5.25
N ARG A 157 -48.90 -1.42 5.38
CA ARG A 157 -49.15 -0.44 4.31
C ARG A 157 -47.90 0.39 3.97
N ILE A 158 -47.09 0.76 4.97
CA ILE A 158 -45.81 1.44 4.73
C ILE A 158 -44.88 0.55 3.90
N ILE A 159 -44.78 -0.74 4.22
CA ILE A 159 -43.93 -1.67 3.48
C ILE A 159 -44.47 -1.91 2.06
N PHE A 160 -45.79 -2.04 1.88
CA PHE A 160 -46.40 -2.18 0.56
C PHE A 160 -46.18 -0.94 -0.32
N ALA A 161 -46.34 0.26 0.24
CA ALA A 161 -46.04 1.52 -0.44
C ALA A 161 -44.55 1.59 -0.82
N PHE A 162 -43.65 1.20 0.07
CA PHE A 162 -42.22 1.09 -0.24
C PHE A 162 -41.95 0.14 -1.41
N ILE A 163 -42.56 -1.05 -1.42
CA ILE A 163 -42.39 -2.02 -2.52
C ILE A 163 -42.88 -1.41 -3.84
N TYR A 164 -44.02 -0.71 -3.82
CA TYR A 164 -44.57 -0.02 -5.00
C TYR A 164 -43.65 1.10 -5.50
N ASP A 165 -43.25 2.01 -4.62
CA ASP A 165 -42.46 3.18 -4.99
C ASP A 165 -41.05 2.80 -5.44
N CYS A 166 -40.43 1.86 -4.73
CA CYS A 166 -39.07 1.42 -4.96
C CYS A 166 -38.94 0.58 -6.23
N PHE A 167 -39.88 -0.34 -6.51
CA PHE A 167 -39.73 -1.33 -7.58
C PHE A 167 -40.67 -1.14 -8.78
N TYR A 168 -41.59 -0.17 -8.74
CA TYR A 168 -42.55 0.06 -9.82
C TYR A 168 -42.70 1.54 -10.22
N ALA A 169 -42.88 2.46 -9.28
CA ALA A 169 -43.14 3.87 -9.60
C ALA A 169 -41.91 4.60 -10.17
N LYS A 170 -40.71 4.35 -9.62
CA LYS A 170 -39.45 4.90 -10.15
C LYS A 170 -38.97 4.07 -11.34
N LYS A 171 -39.14 4.60 -12.56
CA LYS A 171 -38.92 3.83 -13.81
C LYS A 171 -37.47 3.57 -14.21
N ASP A 172 -36.47 4.21 -13.60
CA ASP A 172 -35.04 4.06 -13.94
C ASP A 172 -34.13 4.08 -12.70
N VAL A 173 -34.25 3.05 -11.87
CA VAL A 173 -33.42 2.88 -10.67
C VAL A 173 -32.23 1.98 -10.99
N SER A 174 -31.00 2.48 -10.78
CA SER A 174 -29.78 1.70 -11.05
C SER A 174 -29.64 0.52 -10.09
N VAL A 175 -28.89 -0.51 -10.49
CA VAL A 175 -28.57 -1.66 -9.63
C VAL A 175 -27.85 -1.23 -8.35
N ASP A 176 -27.05 -0.16 -8.41
CA ASP A 176 -26.32 0.39 -7.27
C ASP A 176 -27.25 0.91 -6.17
N PHE A 177 -28.40 1.48 -6.54
CA PHE A 177 -29.41 1.89 -5.56
C PHE A 177 -29.98 0.70 -4.79
N TYR A 178 -30.29 -0.41 -5.48
CA TYR A 178 -30.77 -1.62 -4.82
C TYR A 178 -29.68 -2.30 -3.97
N GLN A 179 -28.40 -2.16 -4.34
CA GLN A 179 -27.28 -2.64 -3.52
C GLN A 179 -27.23 -1.95 -2.16
N VAL A 180 -27.50 -0.64 -2.12
CA VAL A 180 -27.59 0.12 -0.86
C VAL A 180 -28.76 -0.36 -0.01
N ILE A 181 -29.94 -0.61 -0.61
CA ILE A 181 -31.13 -1.05 0.11
C ILE A 181 -30.96 -2.46 0.70
N PHE A 182 -30.54 -3.43 -0.10
CA PHE A 182 -30.46 -4.82 0.33
C PHE A 182 -29.13 -5.16 1.04
N ASN A 183 -28.14 -4.27 0.96
CA ASN A 183 -26.79 -4.45 1.49
C ASN A 183 -26.15 -5.77 1.02
N VAL A 184 -26.28 -6.05 -0.29
CA VAL A 184 -25.68 -7.20 -0.95
C VAL A 184 -25.10 -6.81 -2.31
N ASN A 185 -24.05 -7.51 -2.72
CA ASN A 185 -23.47 -7.37 -4.05
C ASN A 185 -24.22 -8.25 -5.05
N LEU A 186 -24.00 -7.99 -6.35
CA LEU A 186 -24.44 -8.89 -7.42
C LEU A 186 -23.79 -10.29 -7.30
N PRO A 187 -24.47 -11.36 -7.75
CA PRO A 187 -23.92 -12.71 -7.72
C PRO A 187 -22.71 -12.83 -8.66
N ALA A 188 -21.75 -13.68 -8.29
CA ALA A 188 -20.54 -13.94 -9.07
C ALA A 188 -20.84 -14.68 -10.38
N LYS A 189 -21.87 -15.53 -10.38
CA LYS A 189 -22.34 -16.27 -11.55
C LYS A 189 -23.86 -16.47 -11.47
N ILE A 190 -24.53 -16.39 -12.62
CA ILE A 190 -25.97 -16.63 -12.76
C ILE A 190 -26.19 -17.82 -13.69
N TYR A 191 -26.95 -18.81 -13.23
CA TYR A 191 -27.51 -19.89 -14.04
C TYR A 191 -29.02 -19.62 -14.20
N PHE A 192 -29.45 -19.33 -15.41
CA PHE A 192 -30.85 -19.06 -15.72
C PHE A 192 -31.49 -20.27 -16.38
N LEU A 193 -32.50 -20.85 -15.73
CA LEU A 193 -33.28 -21.97 -16.27
C LEU A 193 -34.34 -21.42 -17.23
N ASP A 194 -33.99 -21.41 -18.52
CA ASP A 194 -34.74 -20.77 -19.60
C ASP A 194 -35.56 -21.78 -20.40
N GLY A 195 -36.75 -21.41 -20.84
CA GLY A 195 -37.65 -22.32 -21.56
C GLY A 195 -39.02 -21.71 -21.86
N ASP A 196 -39.88 -22.51 -22.49
CA ASP A 196 -41.22 -22.09 -22.89
C ASP A 196 -42.19 -22.07 -21.70
N ALA A 197 -42.94 -20.97 -21.57
CA ALA A 197 -43.94 -20.82 -20.52
C ALA A 197 -45.05 -21.88 -20.58
N THR A 198 -45.39 -22.38 -21.77
CA THR A 198 -46.35 -23.49 -21.95
C THR A 198 -45.86 -24.76 -21.26
N VAL A 199 -44.60 -25.12 -21.53
CA VAL A 199 -43.93 -26.29 -20.94
C VAL A 199 -43.85 -26.17 -19.41
N PHE A 200 -43.51 -24.98 -18.90
CA PHE A 200 -43.47 -24.75 -17.46
C PHE A 200 -44.85 -24.78 -16.81
N TYR A 201 -45.86 -24.23 -17.47
CA TYR A 201 -47.25 -24.26 -17.02
C TYR A 201 -47.79 -25.69 -16.95
N ASP A 202 -47.56 -26.52 -17.98
CA ASP A 202 -47.98 -27.91 -18.02
C ASP A 202 -47.40 -28.75 -16.86
N ARG A 203 -46.21 -28.38 -16.37
CA ARG A 203 -45.58 -29.04 -15.21
C ARG A 203 -46.21 -28.67 -13.86
N ILE A 204 -46.95 -27.56 -13.79
CA ILE A 204 -47.53 -27.05 -12.53
C ILE A 204 -49.07 -27.02 -12.53
N VAL A 205 -49.71 -27.18 -13.69
CA VAL A 205 -51.18 -27.13 -13.85
C VAL A 205 -51.91 -28.19 -13.01
N ASN A 206 -51.26 -29.30 -12.71
CA ASN A 206 -51.81 -30.40 -11.90
C ASN A 206 -51.66 -30.20 -10.37
N ARG A 207 -51.14 -29.05 -9.92
CA ARG A 207 -51.07 -28.73 -8.49
C ARG A 207 -52.46 -28.43 -7.93
N ASN A 208 -52.68 -28.74 -6.64
CA ASN A 208 -53.95 -28.49 -5.95
C ASN A 208 -54.42 -27.02 -5.99
N HIS A 209 -53.48 -26.09 -6.18
CA HIS A 209 -53.74 -24.67 -6.35
C HIS A 209 -52.67 -24.05 -7.25
N ILE A 210 -53.10 -23.23 -8.22
CA ILE A 210 -52.21 -22.45 -9.09
C ILE A 210 -52.17 -21.03 -8.55
N GLU A 211 -50.97 -20.52 -8.29
CA GLU A 211 -50.78 -19.17 -7.78
C GLU A 211 -50.98 -18.11 -8.87
N ALA A 212 -51.27 -16.87 -8.46
CA ALA A 212 -51.57 -15.79 -9.40
C ALA A 212 -50.41 -15.50 -10.37
N HIS A 213 -49.16 -15.69 -9.94
CA HIS A 213 -47.96 -15.51 -10.78
C HIS A 213 -47.58 -16.73 -11.62
N GLU A 214 -48.26 -17.87 -11.43
CA GLU A 214 -48.03 -19.13 -12.15
C GLU A 214 -48.89 -19.27 -13.41
N LYS A 215 -49.75 -18.28 -13.70
CA LYS A 215 -50.55 -18.26 -14.93
C LYS A 215 -49.63 -18.12 -16.15
N ILE A 216 -49.96 -18.81 -17.24
CA ILE A 216 -49.15 -18.87 -18.46
C ILE A 216 -48.71 -17.48 -18.99
N HIS A 217 -49.61 -16.50 -19.04
CA HIS A 217 -49.28 -15.15 -19.52
C HIS A 217 -48.36 -14.39 -18.55
N VAL A 218 -48.43 -14.68 -17.25
CA VAL A 218 -47.53 -14.10 -16.25
C VAL A 218 -46.15 -14.75 -16.33
N LEU A 219 -46.07 -16.07 -16.51
CA LEU A 219 -44.80 -16.77 -16.75
C LEU A 219 -44.09 -16.22 -17.99
N GLN A 220 -44.81 -16.00 -19.10
CA GLN A 220 -44.27 -15.35 -20.30
C GLN A 220 -43.70 -13.95 -19.99
N MET A 221 -44.44 -13.13 -19.24
CA MET A 221 -44.00 -11.80 -18.84
C MET A 221 -42.73 -11.83 -17.95
N LEU A 222 -42.64 -12.77 -17.02
CA LEU A 222 -41.49 -12.91 -16.13
C LEU A 222 -40.25 -13.37 -16.91
N ILE A 223 -40.38 -14.34 -17.82
CA ILE A 223 -39.27 -14.80 -18.69
C ILE A 223 -38.73 -13.64 -19.55
N ALA A 224 -39.63 -12.86 -20.17
CA ALA A 224 -39.24 -11.69 -20.94
C ALA A 224 -38.52 -10.64 -20.07
N SER A 225 -38.96 -10.47 -18.82
CA SER A 225 -38.35 -9.56 -17.87
C SER A 225 -36.94 -9.99 -17.46
N TYR A 226 -36.72 -11.29 -17.20
CA TYR A 226 -35.37 -11.83 -16.95
C TYR A 226 -34.44 -11.57 -18.13
N SER A 227 -34.90 -11.85 -19.35
CA SER A 227 -34.11 -11.62 -20.56
C SER A 227 -33.71 -10.15 -20.73
N LYS A 228 -34.62 -9.20 -20.44
CA LYS A 228 -34.32 -7.76 -20.48
C LYS A 228 -33.35 -7.32 -19.39
N LEU A 229 -33.47 -7.86 -18.18
CA LEU A 229 -32.56 -7.50 -17.08
C LEU A 229 -31.15 -8.04 -17.35
N PHE A 230 -31.04 -9.29 -17.82
CA PHE A 230 -29.74 -9.91 -18.10
C PHE A 230 -29.00 -9.28 -19.28
N SER A 231 -29.69 -8.68 -20.25
CA SER A 231 -29.02 -7.90 -21.31
C SER A 231 -28.46 -6.56 -20.82
N ALA A 232 -28.99 -6.01 -19.73
CA ALA A 232 -28.50 -4.77 -19.12
C ALA A 232 -27.26 -4.98 -18.22
N ILE A 233 -27.04 -6.19 -17.69
CA ILE A 233 -25.93 -6.50 -16.78
C ILE A 233 -24.71 -7.01 -17.56
N LYS A 234 -23.74 -6.13 -17.85
CA LYS A 234 -22.58 -6.45 -18.71
C LYS A 234 -21.40 -7.15 -18.03
N HIS A 235 -21.33 -7.13 -16.69
CA HIS A 235 -20.13 -7.56 -15.94
C HIS A 235 -20.28 -8.89 -15.18
N ILE A 236 -21.38 -9.64 -15.37
CA ILE A 236 -21.61 -10.95 -14.72
C ILE A 236 -21.67 -12.05 -15.77
N LYS A 237 -21.08 -13.21 -15.46
CA LYS A 237 -21.21 -14.41 -16.29
C LYS A 237 -22.61 -15.02 -16.11
N ILE A 238 -23.42 -14.98 -17.16
CA ILE A 238 -24.78 -15.55 -17.21
C ILE A 238 -24.77 -16.77 -18.12
N GLU A 239 -25.19 -17.91 -17.60
CA GLU A 239 -25.30 -19.17 -18.31
C GLU A 239 -26.77 -19.55 -18.45
N ARG A 240 -27.29 -19.59 -19.68
CA ARG A 240 -28.68 -20.01 -19.96
C ARG A 240 -28.72 -21.53 -20.10
N ILE A 241 -29.57 -22.17 -19.30
CA ILE A 241 -29.78 -23.61 -19.29
C ILE A 241 -31.14 -23.89 -19.89
N ASN A 242 -31.20 -24.71 -20.94
CA ASN A 242 -32.47 -25.14 -21.51
C ASN A 242 -33.22 -26.01 -20.50
N ALA A 243 -34.36 -25.54 -20.03
CA ALA A 243 -35.19 -26.19 -19.03
C ALA A 243 -36.47 -26.80 -19.63
N ASN A 244 -36.62 -26.84 -20.96
CA ASN A 244 -37.78 -27.42 -21.65
C ASN A 244 -37.93 -28.94 -21.43
N ASP A 245 -36.84 -29.64 -21.09
CA ASP A 245 -36.85 -31.08 -20.82
C ASP A 245 -36.00 -31.43 -19.59
N PHE A 246 -36.28 -32.60 -18.99
CA PHE A 246 -35.56 -33.08 -17.81
C PHE A 246 -34.11 -33.53 -18.08
N PRO A 247 -33.78 -34.18 -19.23
CA PRO A 247 -32.40 -34.54 -19.54
C PRO A 247 -31.43 -33.35 -19.54
N ALA A 248 -31.83 -32.20 -20.07
CA ALA A 248 -30.99 -30.99 -20.04
C ALA A 248 -30.76 -30.47 -18.60
N LEU A 249 -31.78 -30.55 -17.74
CA LEU A 249 -31.66 -30.19 -16.32
C LEU A 249 -30.78 -31.19 -15.55
N ASP A 250 -30.86 -32.48 -15.85
CA ASP A 250 -30.00 -33.51 -15.25
C ASP A 250 -28.54 -33.37 -15.70
N ALA A 251 -28.30 -33.05 -16.98
CA ALA A 251 -26.98 -32.74 -17.49
C ALA A 251 -26.38 -31.49 -16.82
N PHE A 252 -27.20 -30.45 -16.63
CA PHE A 252 -26.80 -29.26 -15.89
C PHE A 252 -26.46 -29.58 -14.43
N TYR A 253 -27.29 -30.37 -13.75
CA TYR A 253 -27.04 -30.82 -12.39
C TYR A 253 -25.71 -31.59 -12.29
N LEU A 254 -25.46 -32.57 -13.17
CA LEU A 254 -24.20 -33.32 -13.19
C LEU A 254 -22.99 -32.42 -13.42
N LYS A 255 -23.11 -31.45 -14.34
CA LYS A 255 -22.08 -30.44 -14.56
C LYS A 255 -21.80 -29.64 -13.29
N LEU A 256 -22.84 -29.19 -12.59
CA LEU A 256 -22.72 -28.42 -11.36
C LEU A 256 -22.05 -29.25 -10.24
N VAL A 257 -22.41 -30.52 -10.11
CA VAL A 257 -21.80 -31.45 -9.14
C VAL A 257 -20.32 -31.68 -9.45
N ASN A 258 -19.94 -31.82 -10.72
CA ASN A 258 -18.55 -31.96 -11.13
C ASN A 258 -17.75 -30.66 -10.89
N GLU A 259 -18.31 -29.50 -11.22
CA GLU A 259 -17.71 -28.19 -10.91
C GLU A 259 -17.47 -28.03 -9.40
N LEU A 260 -18.45 -28.40 -8.58
CA LEU A 260 -18.34 -28.36 -7.11
C LEU A 260 -17.34 -29.37 -6.57
N SER A 261 -17.32 -30.59 -7.10
CA SER A 261 -16.37 -31.63 -6.68
C SER A 261 -14.94 -31.24 -7.01
N CYS A 262 -14.68 -30.62 -8.17
CA CYS A 262 -13.37 -30.04 -8.52
C CYS A 262 -13.00 -28.84 -7.63
N PHE A 263 -13.96 -27.96 -7.33
CA PHE A 263 -13.73 -26.78 -6.48
C PHE A 263 -13.53 -27.13 -5.00
N LEU A 264 -14.15 -28.21 -4.52
CA LEU A 264 -14.04 -28.67 -3.14
C LEU A 264 -12.91 -29.68 -2.97
N SER A 265 -12.53 -30.45 -3.98
CA SER A 265 -11.32 -31.28 -3.92
C SER A 265 -10.04 -30.42 -3.84
N SER A 266 -10.04 -29.22 -4.44
CA SER A 266 -8.97 -28.24 -4.24
C SER A 266 -9.00 -27.54 -2.88
N ASN A 267 -10.09 -27.66 -2.11
CA ASN A 267 -10.29 -27.03 -0.79
C ASN A 267 -10.55 -28.03 0.35
N SER A 268 -10.52 -29.33 0.10
CA SER A 268 -10.43 -30.34 1.15
C SER A 268 -9.07 -30.17 1.82
N GLU A 269 -9.03 -30.13 3.15
CA GLU A 269 -7.80 -30.12 3.95
C GLU A 269 -7.00 -31.41 3.73
N THR A 270 -6.46 -31.55 2.52
CA THR A 270 -5.31 -32.37 2.21
C THR A 270 -4.12 -31.43 2.31
N PHE A 271 -3.11 -31.83 3.08
CA PHE A 271 -1.86 -31.08 3.15
C PHE A 271 -1.38 -30.79 1.72
N PRO A 272 -1.31 -29.52 1.28
CA PRO A 272 -1.07 -29.21 -0.11
C PRO A 272 0.33 -29.68 -0.51
N ASN A 273 0.38 -30.67 -1.39
CA ASN A 273 1.62 -31.25 -1.87
C ASN A 273 2.27 -30.30 -2.87
N VAL A 274 3.27 -29.54 -2.40
CA VAL A 274 4.15 -28.74 -3.27
C VAL A 274 4.73 -29.66 -4.35
N PRO A 275 4.60 -29.34 -5.65
CA PRO A 275 5.02 -30.24 -6.72
C PRO A 275 6.54 -30.41 -6.75
N GLY A 276 6.99 -31.64 -7.03
CA GLY A 276 8.40 -31.94 -7.31
C GLY A 276 9.39 -31.58 -6.20
N ARG A 277 9.03 -31.62 -4.91
CA ARG A 277 9.87 -31.14 -3.78
C ARG A 277 11.35 -31.57 -3.82
N GLY A 278 11.62 -32.82 -4.21
CA GLY A 278 12.98 -33.37 -4.29
C GLY A 278 13.70 -33.16 -5.62
N LEU A 279 13.06 -32.51 -6.60
CA LEU A 279 13.60 -32.31 -7.94
C LEU A 279 13.98 -30.85 -8.18
N VAL A 280 15.19 -30.64 -8.69
CA VAL A 280 15.71 -29.35 -9.15
C VAL A 280 15.90 -29.43 -10.66
N THR A 281 14.77 -29.41 -11.37
CA THR A 281 14.68 -29.35 -12.83
C THR A 281 13.87 -28.14 -13.26
N GLU A 282 13.94 -27.76 -14.53
CA GLU A 282 13.18 -26.63 -15.06
C GLU A 282 11.68 -26.85 -14.89
N GLN A 283 11.16 -28.00 -15.33
CA GLN A 283 9.74 -28.35 -15.21
C GLN A 283 9.29 -28.38 -13.74
N SER A 284 10.05 -28.99 -12.83
CA SER A 284 9.67 -29.04 -11.41
C SER A 284 9.71 -27.66 -10.75
N THR A 285 10.61 -26.78 -11.18
CA THR A 285 10.69 -25.39 -10.72
C THR A 285 9.48 -24.59 -11.22
N GLU A 286 9.14 -24.68 -12.50
CA GLU A 286 7.96 -24.04 -13.08
C GLU A 286 6.66 -24.51 -12.43
N MET A 287 6.51 -25.82 -12.19
CA MET A 287 5.36 -26.37 -11.47
C MET A 287 5.23 -25.75 -10.07
N ARG A 288 6.34 -25.54 -9.34
CA ARG A 288 6.30 -24.88 -8.02
C ARG A 288 6.01 -23.39 -8.10
N GLN A 289 6.53 -22.71 -9.11
CA GLN A 289 6.26 -21.29 -9.34
C GLN A 289 4.78 -21.07 -9.64
N ASN A 290 4.21 -21.86 -10.55
CA ASN A 290 2.77 -21.85 -10.86
C ASN A 290 1.93 -22.24 -9.64
N PHE A 291 2.38 -23.22 -8.84
CA PHE A 291 1.73 -23.57 -7.57
C PHE A 291 1.68 -22.37 -6.61
N LEU A 292 2.75 -21.60 -6.46
CA LEU A 292 2.76 -20.41 -5.60
C LEU A 292 1.88 -19.27 -6.13
N GLU A 293 1.85 -19.06 -7.45
CA GLU A 293 0.99 -18.05 -8.08
C GLU A 293 -0.50 -18.39 -7.88
N ASN A 294 -0.88 -19.67 -7.94
CA ASN A 294 -2.25 -20.14 -7.69
C ASN A 294 -2.70 -20.01 -6.22
N VAL A 295 -1.77 -19.90 -5.27
CA VAL A 295 -2.06 -19.68 -3.83
C VAL A 295 -2.09 -18.17 -3.49
N ASN A 296 -2.37 -17.31 -4.48
CA ASN A 296 -2.46 -15.84 -4.37
C ASN A 296 -1.15 -15.13 -3.91
N ASN A 297 0.02 -15.73 -4.14
CA ASN A 297 1.31 -15.11 -3.85
C ASN A 297 2.12 -14.88 -5.14
N PRO A 298 1.99 -13.72 -5.81
CA PRO A 298 2.75 -13.45 -7.02
C PRO A 298 4.26 -13.34 -6.71
N ILE A 299 5.07 -14.21 -7.30
CA ILE A 299 6.53 -14.28 -7.09
C ILE A 299 7.33 -13.62 -8.24
N LEU A 300 6.86 -12.46 -8.71
CA LEU A 300 7.36 -11.79 -9.93
C LEU A 300 8.88 -11.55 -9.94
N ASN A 301 9.48 -11.26 -8.79
CA ASN A 301 10.91 -10.98 -8.69
C ASN A 301 11.72 -12.19 -8.23
N ILE A 302 11.18 -13.03 -7.34
CA ILE A 302 11.87 -14.23 -6.84
C ILE A 302 12.18 -15.19 -7.99
N LYS A 303 11.27 -15.36 -8.95
CA LYS A 303 11.48 -16.25 -10.10
C LYS A 303 12.51 -15.73 -11.12
N LYS A 304 12.86 -14.44 -11.08
CA LYS A 304 13.89 -13.86 -11.95
C LYS A 304 15.26 -14.25 -11.40
N THR A 305 15.99 -15.06 -12.15
CA THR A 305 17.32 -15.50 -11.75
C THR A 305 18.18 -15.77 -12.97
N SER A 306 19.47 -15.43 -12.85
CA SER A 306 20.51 -15.83 -13.80
C SER A 306 21.31 -17.04 -13.31
N LEU A 307 20.95 -17.64 -12.16
CA LEU A 307 21.56 -18.89 -11.72
C LEU A 307 21.11 -20.05 -12.60
N ARG A 308 22.05 -20.89 -13.02
CA ARG A 308 21.72 -22.13 -13.73
C ARG A 308 21.29 -23.19 -12.71
N LEU A 309 20.29 -24.00 -13.06
CA LEU A 309 19.82 -25.09 -12.20
C LEU A 309 20.93 -26.08 -11.82
N ALA A 310 21.89 -26.30 -12.73
CA ALA A 310 23.06 -27.13 -12.47
C ALA A 310 23.92 -26.62 -11.30
N ASP A 311 23.99 -25.29 -11.10
CA ASP A 311 24.81 -24.68 -10.05
C ASP A 311 24.18 -24.89 -8.65
N VAL A 312 22.84 -24.97 -8.57
CA VAL A 312 22.07 -25.10 -7.32
C VAL A 312 21.61 -26.53 -7.02
N LYS A 313 21.80 -27.47 -7.96
CA LYS A 313 21.51 -28.89 -7.75
C LYS A 313 22.30 -29.42 -6.55
N ASN A 314 21.63 -30.15 -5.66
CA ASN A 314 22.15 -30.66 -4.38
C ASN A 314 22.59 -29.58 -3.37
N LYS A 315 22.16 -28.33 -3.55
CA LYS A 315 22.36 -27.24 -2.58
C LYS A 315 21.06 -26.72 -1.98
N ILE A 316 19.93 -27.03 -2.62
CA ILE A 316 18.59 -26.60 -2.22
C ILE A 316 17.55 -27.59 -2.77
N GLU A 317 16.48 -27.78 -2.02
CA GLU A 317 15.28 -28.53 -2.42
C GLU A 317 14.12 -27.57 -2.68
N SER A 318 13.10 -28.02 -3.42
CA SER A 318 11.91 -27.21 -3.71
C SER A 318 12.23 -25.80 -4.27
N TYR A 319 13.24 -25.72 -5.15
CA TYR A 319 13.72 -24.45 -5.71
C TYR A 319 12.61 -23.68 -6.46
N VAL A 320 12.44 -22.40 -6.14
CA VAL A 320 11.44 -21.51 -6.77
C VAL A 320 12.06 -20.26 -7.39
N GLY A 321 13.34 -19.99 -7.11
CA GLY A 321 14.00 -18.75 -7.49
C GLY A 321 15.04 -18.31 -6.47
N VAL A 322 15.37 -17.02 -6.45
CA VAL A 322 16.45 -16.46 -5.62
C VAL A 322 16.03 -15.18 -4.92
N VAL A 323 16.78 -14.82 -3.88
CA VAL A 323 16.81 -13.48 -3.31
C VAL A 323 18.22 -12.93 -3.50
N GLU A 324 18.31 -11.68 -3.95
CA GLU A 324 19.57 -10.98 -4.15
C GLU A 324 19.95 -10.23 -2.89
N ILE A 325 21.23 -10.35 -2.48
CA ILE A 325 21.79 -9.63 -1.34
C ILE A 325 22.85 -8.66 -1.90
N PRO A 326 22.70 -7.33 -1.70
CA PRO A 326 23.66 -6.35 -2.18
C PRO A 326 25.04 -6.62 -1.62
N LEU A 327 26.06 -6.58 -2.49
CA LEU A 327 27.46 -6.73 -2.12
C LEU A 327 28.16 -5.36 -2.15
N GLY A 328 28.90 -5.04 -1.08
CA GLY A 328 29.79 -3.90 -1.02
C GLY A 328 31.25 -4.35 -0.87
N ILE A 329 32.17 -3.57 -1.42
CA ILE A 329 33.61 -3.78 -1.21
C ILE A 329 34.05 -3.22 0.14
N VAL A 330 34.88 -3.98 0.84
CA VAL A 330 35.55 -3.56 2.08
C VAL A 330 37.06 -3.61 1.87
N GLY A 331 37.73 -2.48 2.09
CA GLY A 331 39.18 -2.32 1.97
C GLY A 331 39.59 -1.04 1.23
N PRO A 332 40.90 -0.84 1.00
CA PRO A 332 41.97 -1.78 1.33
C PRO A 332 42.24 -1.87 2.85
N LEU A 333 42.48 -3.09 3.31
CA LEU A 333 43.04 -3.38 4.64
C LEU A 333 44.48 -3.84 4.47
N LEU A 334 45.43 -3.23 5.18
CA LEU A 334 46.83 -3.62 5.14
C LEU A 334 47.05 -4.85 6.02
N TYR A 335 47.34 -5.98 5.39
CA TYR A 335 47.65 -7.25 6.03
C TYR A 335 49.17 -7.45 6.08
N GLN A 336 49.69 -7.80 7.27
CA GLN A 336 51.10 -8.10 7.50
C GLN A 336 51.30 -9.58 7.83
N GLU A 337 52.12 -10.28 7.03
CA GLU A 337 52.49 -11.67 7.27
C GLU A 337 53.94 -11.90 6.86
N ASN A 338 54.74 -12.51 7.74
CA ASN A 338 56.14 -12.89 7.47
C ASN A 338 57.02 -11.74 6.91
N LEU A 339 56.85 -10.52 7.42
CA LEU A 339 57.53 -9.28 6.97
C LEU A 339 57.06 -8.75 5.60
N GLU A 340 56.11 -9.41 4.95
CA GLU A 340 55.45 -8.92 3.74
C GLU A 340 54.18 -8.13 4.11
N SER A 341 53.87 -7.14 3.29
CA SER A 341 52.70 -6.28 3.45
C SER A 341 51.84 -6.33 2.19
N GLU A 342 50.55 -6.59 2.36
CA GLU A 342 49.59 -6.73 1.26
C GLU A 342 48.33 -5.90 1.53
N MET A 343 47.90 -5.10 0.56
CA MET A 343 46.56 -4.50 0.59
C MET A 343 45.53 -5.53 0.16
N VAL A 344 44.67 -5.93 1.09
CA VAL A 344 43.64 -6.94 0.87
C VAL A 344 42.25 -6.32 0.86
N TYR A 345 41.32 -6.99 0.18
CA TYR A 345 39.93 -6.60 0.04
C TYR A 345 39.03 -7.80 0.35
N THR A 346 37.82 -7.53 0.81
CA THR A 346 36.75 -8.52 0.88
C THR A 346 35.45 -7.94 0.33
N LEU A 347 34.50 -8.81 0.00
CA LEU A 347 33.13 -8.41 -0.28
C LEU A 347 32.27 -8.73 0.94
N GLY A 348 31.42 -7.78 1.32
CA GLY A 348 30.41 -7.97 2.35
C GLY A 348 29.01 -7.87 1.76
N GLY A 349 28.18 -8.88 1.96
CA GLY A 349 26.77 -8.85 1.58
C GLY A 349 25.87 -8.46 2.75
N THR A 350 25.05 -7.42 2.60
CA THR A 350 24.18 -6.97 3.70
C THR A 350 23.01 -6.12 3.22
N LEU A 351 21.95 -6.10 4.05
CA LEU A 351 20.84 -5.15 3.95
C LEU A 351 20.89 -4.11 5.08
N GLU A 352 21.86 -4.21 5.99
CA GLU A 352 22.09 -3.24 7.05
C GLU A 352 22.84 -2.02 6.49
N GLY A 353 22.16 -0.87 6.45
CA GLY A 353 22.79 0.39 6.09
C GLY A 353 23.92 0.75 7.06
N ALA A 354 24.95 1.44 6.54
CA ALA A 354 26.20 1.80 7.25
C ALA A 354 27.20 0.66 7.56
N LEU A 355 26.82 -0.62 7.49
CA LEU A 355 27.73 -1.71 7.85
C LEU A 355 29.03 -1.71 7.04
N ILE A 356 28.93 -1.74 5.70
CA ILE A 356 30.08 -1.72 4.79
C ILE A 356 30.92 -0.45 4.97
N ALA A 357 30.27 0.69 5.22
CA ALA A 357 30.97 1.95 5.48
C ALA A 357 31.76 1.91 6.80
N SER A 358 31.21 1.30 7.85
CA SER A 358 31.90 1.10 9.13
C SER A 358 33.09 0.14 8.99
N MET A 359 32.91 -0.97 8.27
CA MET A 359 34.03 -1.90 7.99
C MET A 359 35.16 -1.19 7.23
N ASN A 360 34.84 -0.36 6.23
CA ASN A 360 35.82 0.44 5.49
C ASN A 360 36.53 1.48 6.38
N ARG A 361 35.81 2.14 7.30
CA ARG A 361 36.40 3.08 8.25
C ARG A 361 37.40 2.39 9.18
N GLY A 362 37.04 1.21 9.68
CA GLY A 362 37.91 0.35 10.48
C GLY A 362 39.16 -0.08 9.71
N ALA A 363 38.97 -0.59 8.50
CA ALA A 363 40.07 -0.99 7.63
C ALA A 363 41.04 0.17 7.37
N LYS A 364 40.51 1.38 7.11
CA LYS A 364 41.32 2.59 6.94
C LYS A 364 42.13 2.94 8.19
N ALA A 365 41.52 2.87 9.38
CA ALA A 365 42.21 3.18 10.63
C ALA A 365 43.37 2.21 10.90
N MET A 366 43.14 0.92 10.69
CA MET A 366 44.18 -0.10 10.82
C MET A 366 45.30 0.11 9.80
N SER A 367 44.97 0.28 8.52
CA SER A 367 45.96 0.47 7.46
C SER A 367 46.85 1.71 7.66
N LEU A 368 46.27 2.82 8.13
CA LEU A 368 47.04 4.03 8.44
C LEU A 368 47.93 3.90 9.68
N SER A 369 47.71 2.89 10.50
CA SER A 369 48.52 2.58 11.69
C SER A 369 49.44 1.37 11.47
N GLY A 370 49.75 1.04 10.22
CA GLY A 370 50.67 -0.05 9.87
C GLY A 370 49.97 -1.39 9.57
N GLY A 371 48.66 -1.48 9.66
CA GLY A 371 47.89 -2.67 9.31
C GLY A 371 47.68 -3.64 10.47
N PHE A 372 47.40 -4.90 10.15
CA PHE A 372 47.15 -5.95 11.14
C PHE A 372 47.96 -7.19 10.88
N ARG A 373 48.21 -7.95 11.95
CA ARG A 373 48.82 -9.28 11.92
C ARG A 373 47.82 -10.32 12.38
N SER A 374 48.03 -11.57 11.98
CA SER A 374 47.14 -12.65 12.40
C SER A 374 47.85 -13.99 12.52
N HIS A 375 47.44 -14.76 13.52
CA HIS A 375 47.96 -16.07 13.85
C HIS A 375 46.84 -17.12 13.77
N PHE A 376 47.07 -18.16 12.97
CA PHE A 376 46.21 -19.34 12.89
C PHE A 376 46.69 -20.35 13.95
N VAL A 377 45.81 -20.76 14.85
CA VAL A 377 46.16 -21.67 15.96
C VAL A 377 45.94 -23.12 15.54
N HIS A 378 44.73 -23.47 15.13
CA HIS A 378 44.39 -24.83 14.65
C HIS A 378 43.03 -24.85 13.92
N GLN A 379 42.75 -25.95 13.22
CA GLN A 379 41.42 -26.29 12.71
C GLN A 379 40.95 -27.64 13.27
N LYS A 380 39.75 -27.67 13.85
CA LYS A 380 39.15 -28.84 14.50
C LYS A 380 37.65 -28.87 14.26
N MET A 381 37.14 -29.83 13.49
CA MET A 381 35.70 -30.07 13.36
C MET A 381 35.27 -31.25 14.23
N LEU A 382 34.07 -31.19 14.80
CA LEU A 382 33.57 -32.17 15.77
C LEU A 382 32.28 -32.84 15.30
N ARG A 383 32.16 -34.13 15.62
CA ARG A 383 30.89 -34.85 15.64
C ARG A 383 30.81 -35.66 16.92
N SER A 384 29.63 -35.65 17.55
CA SER A 384 29.50 -36.17 18.92
C SER A 384 28.37 -37.18 19.07
N PRO A 385 28.55 -38.44 18.65
CA PRO A 385 27.55 -39.48 18.85
C PRO A 385 27.31 -39.77 20.34
N MET A 386 26.12 -40.31 20.62
CA MET A 386 25.70 -40.74 21.95
C MET A 386 25.34 -42.23 21.91
N PHE A 387 25.76 -42.96 22.94
CA PHE A 387 25.43 -44.36 23.19
C PHE A 387 24.73 -44.49 24.54
N GLN A 388 23.64 -45.24 24.61
CA GLN A 388 22.87 -45.47 25.83
C GLN A 388 22.99 -46.91 26.32
N PHE A 389 23.09 -47.08 27.64
CA PHE A 389 23.29 -48.37 28.29
C PHE A 389 22.18 -48.70 29.28
N GLN A 390 22.12 -49.96 29.73
CA GLN A 390 21.15 -50.39 30.74
C GLN A 390 21.41 -49.70 32.08
N ASN A 391 22.67 -49.66 32.51
CA ASN A 391 23.10 -49.13 33.80
C ASN A 391 24.41 -48.32 33.67
N LEU A 392 24.81 -47.63 34.75
CA LEU A 392 26.03 -46.82 34.78
C LEU A 392 27.31 -47.67 34.64
N GLY A 393 27.33 -48.89 35.18
CA GLY A 393 28.49 -49.78 35.10
C GLY A 393 28.82 -50.18 33.66
N ASP A 394 27.81 -50.44 32.85
CA ASP A 394 27.96 -50.70 31.42
C ASP A 394 28.56 -49.48 30.69
N ALA A 395 28.08 -48.27 31.01
CA ALA A 395 28.59 -47.02 30.43
C ALA A 395 30.07 -46.76 30.82
N VAL A 396 30.44 -47.07 32.06
CA VAL A 396 31.85 -46.98 32.53
C VAL A 396 32.72 -48.03 31.82
N SER A 397 32.23 -49.26 31.65
CA SER A 397 32.94 -50.30 30.89
C SER A 397 33.17 -49.86 29.44
N PHE A 398 32.19 -49.22 28.81
CA PHE A 398 32.31 -48.64 27.48
C PHE A 398 33.34 -47.51 27.41
N ASP A 399 33.35 -46.58 28.38
CA ASP A 399 34.34 -45.49 28.46
C ASP A 399 35.79 -46.00 28.60
N VAL A 400 36.01 -47.06 29.38
CA VAL A 400 37.34 -47.68 29.49
C VAL A 400 37.73 -48.36 28.17
N TRP A 401 36.82 -49.10 27.55
CA TRP A 401 37.06 -49.81 26.30
C TRP A 401 37.35 -48.86 25.13
N ILE A 402 36.55 -47.80 24.97
CA ILE A 402 36.68 -46.92 23.80
C ILE A 402 38.04 -46.21 23.76
N LYS A 403 38.61 -45.90 24.93
CA LYS A 403 39.94 -45.29 25.07
C LYS A 403 41.06 -46.18 24.53
N THR A 404 40.89 -47.51 24.51
CA THR A 404 41.90 -48.44 23.96
C THR A 404 41.78 -48.62 22.44
N LYS A 405 40.71 -48.13 21.81
CA LYS A 405 40.37 -48.42 20.39
C LYS A 405 40.64 -47.26 19.43
N PHE A 406 41.31 -46.19 19.88
CA PHE A 406 41.57 -45.01 19.05
C PHE A 406 42.24 -45.37 17.71
N SER A 407 43.28 -46.21 17.72
CA SER A 407 44.00 -46.60 16.50
C SER A 407 43.13 -47.33 15.48
N ASP A 408 42.19 -48.16 15.95
CA ASP A 408 41.28 -48.90 15.08
C ASP A 408 40.21 -47.95 14.51
N LEU A 409 39.63 -47.11 15.36
CA LEU A 409 38.64 -46.10 14.96
C LEU A 409 39.21 -45.09 13.97
N LYS A 410 40.49 -44.72 14.14
CA LYS A 410 41.20 -43.86 13.20
C LYS A 410 41.29 -44.51 11.82
N LYS A 411 41.70 -45.78 11.73
CA LYS A 411 41.72 -46.53 10.45
C LYS A 411 40.33 -46.63 9.83
N VAL A 412 39.30 -46.89 10.63
CA VAL A 412 37.91 -46.93 10.15
C VAL A 412 37.53 -45.58 9.54
N CYS A 413 37.77 -44.47 10.23
CA CYS A 413 37.45 -43.13 9.73
C CYS A 413 38.20 -42.79 8.43
N GLU A 414 39.50 -43.10 8.36
CA GLU A 414 40.36 -42.80 7.20
C GLU A 414 39.95 -43.57 5.93
N ASN A 415 39.27 -44.71 6.05
CA ASN A 415 38.71 -45.44 4.90
C ASN A 415 37.56 -44.70 4.20
N TYR A 416 36.90 -43.75 4.89
CA TYR A 416 35.74 -43.04 4.35
C TYR A 416 36.04 -41.59 3.94
N SER A 417 37.27 -41.11 4.17
CA SER A 417 37.70 -39.80 3.67
C SER A 417 39.21 -39.65 3.60
N ASN A 418 39.69 -39.10 2.48
CA ASN A 418 41.09 -38.72 2.29
C ASN A 418 41.45 -37.37 2.96
N HIS A 419 40.46 -36.63 3.44
CA HIS A 419 40.64 -35.27 3.97
C HIS A 419 40.34 -35.15 5.47
N ALA A 420 39.46 -36.00 6.02
CA ALA A 420 39.19 -36.01 7.45
C ALA A 420 40.21 -36.86 8.18
N LYS A 421 41.02 -36.23 9.04
CA LYS A 421 42.00 -36.92 9.88
C LYS A 421 41.51 -36.91 11.32
N LEU A 422 41.24 -38.08 11.88
CA LEU A 422 40.84 -38.21 13.27
C LEU A 422 42.04 -37.89 14.18
N ILE A 423 41.89 -36.86 15.01
CA ILE A 423 42.92 -36.35 15.92
C ILE A 423 42.72 -36.90 17.33
N GLU A 424 41.47 -36.93 17.79
CA GLU A 424 41.16 -37.26 19.18
C GLU A 424 39.71 -37.76 19.32
N ILE A 425 39.46 -38.63 20.30
CA ILE A 425 38.11 -39.00 20.74
C ILE A 425 38.03 -38.71 22.24
N LYS A 426 37.14 -37.79 22.66
CA LYS A 426 36.90 -37.49 24.08
C LYS A 426 35.56 -38.05 24.54
N PRO A 427 35.52 -39.09 25.37
CA PRO A 427 34.29 -39.57 25.97
C PRO A 427 33.81 -38.66 27.11
N LEU A 428 32.49 -38.53 27.24
CA LEU A 428 31.79 -37.83 28.31
C LEU A 428 30.61 -38.71 28.78
N ILE A 429 30.66 -39.16 30.03
CA ILE A 429 29.58 -39.95 30.63
C ILE A 429 28.56 -38.99 31.27
N ILE A 430 27.28 -39.14 30.92
CA ILE A 430 26.17 -38.44 31.57
C ILE A 430 25.13 -39.49 31.95
N SER A 431 24.94 -39.73 33.25
CA SER A 431 24.08 -40.83 33.73
C SER A 431 24.50 -42.17 33.09
N ARG A 432 23.59 -42.86 32.41
CA ARG A 432 23.82 -44.13 31.70
C ARG A 432 24.10 -43.96 30.20
N SER A 433 24.47 -42.76 29.74
CA SER A 433 24.89 -42.53 28.35
C SER A 433 26.35 -42.08 28.27
N VAL A 434 27.01 -42.43 27.17
CA VAL A 434 28.35 -41.97 26.83
C VAL A 434 28.30 -41.20 25.52
N HIS A 435 28.75 -39.96 25.56
CA HIS A 435 28.90 -39.08 24.40
C HIS A 435 30.36 -39.11 23.97
N LEU A 436 30.64 -39.39 22.70
CA LEU A 436 32.01 -39.43 22.19
C LEU A 436 32.25 -38.23 21.28
N ASN A 437 33.07 -37.27 21.70
CA ASN A 437 33.48 -36.17 20.83
C ASN A 437 34.59 -36.65 19.89
N PHE A 438 34.26 -36.99 18.65
CA PHE A 438 35.24 -37.23 17.60
C PHE A 438 35.72 -35.89 17.05
N ILE A 439 37.04 -35.65 17.11
CA ILE A 439 37.68 -34.40 16.71
C ILE A 439 38.55 -34.66 15.48
N PHE A 440 38.29 -33.93 14.40
CA PHE A 440 38.95 -34.10 13.11
C PHE A 440 39.62 -32.82 12.62
N GLU A 441 40.71 -32.96 11.88
CA GLU A 441 41.13 -31.96 10.88
C GLU A 441 40.44 -32.26 9.56
N THR A 442 40.03 -31.23 8.82
CA THR A 442 39.17 -31.38 7.61
C THR A 442 39.69 -30.68 6.36
N GLY A 443 40.95 -30.23 6.38
CA GLY A 443 41.56 -29.48 5.27
C GLY A 443 40.83 -28.16 5.01
N ASP A 444 40.54 -27.88 3.75
CA ASP A 444 39.86 -26.65 3.30
C ASP A 444 38.33 -26.70 3.31
N ALA A 445 37.74 -27.84 3.68
CA ALA A 445 36.30 -27.98 3.86
C ALA A 445 35.92 -27.66 5.32
N SER A 446 34.70 -27.14 5.53
CA SER A 446 34.16 -26.95 6.89
C SER A 446 34.07 -28.28 7.64
N GLY A 447 33.81 -29.36 6.90
CA GLY A 447 33.98 -30.73 7.37
C GLY A 447 32.77 -31.36 8.05
N GLN A 448 31.64 -30.65 8.19
CA GLN A 448 30.44 -31.18 8.86
C GLN A 448 29.93 -32.49 8.24
N ASN A 449 29.75 -32.56 6.92
CA ASN A 449 29.25 -33.77 6.24
C ASN A 449 30.24 -34.92 6.33
N MET A 450 31.51 -34.61 6.09
CA MET A 450 32.59 -35.60 6.06
C MET A 450 32.82 -36.24 7.44
N THR A 451 32.83 -35.43 8.50
CA THR A 451 32.94 -35.94 9.88
C THR A 451 31.73 -36.76 10.29
N THR A 452 30.52 -36.42 9.81
CA THR A 452 29.32 -37.25 10.00
C THR A 452 29.49 -38.63 9.36
N THR A 453 29.95 -38.71 8.11
CA THR A 453 30.17 -40.00 7.43
C THR A 453 31.24 -40.84 8.14
N CYS A 454 32.41 -40.27 8.44
CA CYS A 454 33.47 -40.98 9.17
C CYS A 454 32.97 -41.49 10.53
N THR A 455 32.26 -40.65 11.27
CA THR A 455 31.74 -41.00 12.60
C THR A 455 30.64 -42.05 12.54
N TRP A 456 29.75 -42.00 11.55
CA TRP A 456 28.70 -43.01 11.36
C TRP A 456 29.30 -44.42 11.18
N HIS A 457 30.30 -44.55 10.32
CA HIS A 457 30.96 -45.84 10.13
C HIS A 457 31.77 -46.28 11.34
N ALA A 458 32.40 -45.34 12.04
CA ALA A 458 33.03 -45.63 13.33
C ALA A 458 32.02 -46.13 14.37
N MET A 459 30.81 -45.55 14.43
CA MET A 459 29.75 -46.01 15.33
C MET A 459 29.29 -47.43 15.01
N LEU A 460 29.08 -47.77 13.74
CA LEU A 460 28.68 -49.12 13.34
C LEU A 460 29.74 -50.14 13.77
N TRP A 461 31.02 -49.81 13.57
CA TRP A 461 32.13 -50.64 14.03
C TRP A 461 32.19 -50.73 15.56
N ILE A 462 31.95 -49.64 16.28
CA ILE A 462 31.90 -49.60 17.75
C ILE A 462 30.83 -50.54 18.27
N VAL A 463 29.62 -50.47 17.70
CA VAL A 463 28.49 -51.29 18.15
C VAL A 463 28.81 -52.77 17.98
N ASP A 464 29.28 -53.15 16.79
CA ASP A 464 29.63 -54.55 16.50
C ASP A 464 30.77 -55.06 17.41
N SER A 465 31.86 -54.28 17.52
CA SER A 465 33.06 -54.68 18.26
C SER A 465 32.83 -54.69 19.77
N PHE A 466 32.14 -53.69 20.32
CA PHE A 466 31.90 -53.59 21.76
C PHE A 466 30.95 -54.69 22.25
N GLU A 467 29.84 -54.91 21.55
CA GLU A 467 28.88 -55.94 21.96
C GLU A 467 29.49 -57.35 21.87
N THR A 468 30.40 -57.56 20.93
CA THR A 468 31.12 -58.83 20.76
C THR A 468 32.20 -59.04 21.82
N GLU A 469 33.06 -58.03 22.07
CA GLU A 469 34.19 -58.15 23.00
C GLU A 469 33.77 -58.12 24.48
N MET A 470 32.80 -57.26 24.82
CA MET A 470 32.40 -57.02 26.22
C MET A 470 31.14 -57.78 26.63
N THR A 471 30.40 -58.37 25.69
CA THR A 471 29.10 -59.03 25.95
C THR A 471 28.08 -58.09 26.63
N ILE A 472 28.21 -56.77 26.45
CA ILE A 472 27.31 -55.74 26.96
C ILE A 472 26.56 -55.14 25.77
N LYS A 473 25.22 -55.08 25.84
CA LYS A 473 24.38 -54.53 24.78
C LYS A 473 24.26 -53.01 24.86
N ILE A 474 24.40 -52.33 23.73
CA ILE A 474 24.08 -50.92 23.56
C ILE A 474 22.58 -50.84 23.28
N LYS A 475 21.85 -50.08 24.10
CA LYS A 475 20.39 -49.97 23.93
C LYS A 475 20.01 -49.16 22.71
N GLU A 476 20.61 -47.99 22.61
CA GLU A 476 20.35 -47.01 21.57
C GLU A 476 21.63 -46.25 21.28
N PHE A 477 21.80 -45.83 20.03
CA PHE A 477 22.85 -44.92 19.65
C PHE A 477 22.34 -43.94 18.59
N VAL A 478 22.84 -42.71 18.64
CA VAL A 478 22.51 -41.65 17.69
C VAL A 478 23.76 -40.92 17.28
N ILE A 479 23.79 -40.45 16.02
CA ILE A 479 24.96 -39.79 15.43
C ILE A 479 25.31 -38.43 16.07
N GLU A 480 24.34 -37.80 16.73
CA GLU A 480 24.51 -36.50 17.38
C GLU A 480 23.79 -36.48 18.73
N GLY A 481 24.58 -36.48 19.80
CA GLY A 481 24.16 -36.29 21.18
C GLY A 481 24.18 -34.83 21.62
N ASN A 482 24.28 -33.89 20.68
CA ASN A 482 24.30 -32.44 20.84
C ASN A 482 25.59 -31.86 21.46
N CYS A 483 26.61 -32.68 21.75
CA CYS A 483 27.89 -32.21 22.31
C CYS A 483 28.82 -31.59 21.27
N SER A 484 28.59 -31.82 19.97
CA SER A 484 29.34 -31.13 18.90
C SER A 484 29.03 -29.64 18.87
N SER A 485 27.89 -29.26 19.47
CA SER A 485 27.33 -27.91 19.45
C SER A 485 27.12 -27.35 18.04
N ASP A 486 26.92 -28.21 17.04
CA ASP A 486 26.76 -27.81 15.64
C ASP A 486 25.55 -26.89 15.45
N LYS A 487 25.82 -25.62 15.11
CA LYS A 487 24.84 -24.53 15.00
C LYS A 487 24.25 -24.17 16.37
N LYS A 488 25.03 -24.22 17.45
CA LYS A 488 24.69 -23.72 18.79
C LYS A 488 25.91 -23.04 19.43
N VAL A 489 25.66 -22.08 20.31
CA VAL A 489 26.72 -21.49 21.13
C VAL A 489 27.02 -22.41 22.31
N SER A 490 28.30 -22.71 22.55
CA SER A 490 28.71 -23.47 23.74
C SER A 490 30.07 -23.04 24.28
N ASN A 491 30.20 -23.06 25.62
CA ASN A 491 31.48 -22.84 26.29
C ASN A 491 32.52 -23.90 25.92
N TYR A 492 32.07 -25.13 25.58
CA TYR A 492 32.97 -26.18 25.13
C TYR A 492 33.68 -25.80 23.83
N SER A 493 32.94 -25.31 22.82
CA SER A 493 33.52 -24.86 21.54
C SER A 493 34.45 -23.66 21.73
N VAL A 494 34.11 -22.76 22.66
CA VAL A 494 34.96 -21.62 23.02
C VAL A 494 36.28 -22.07 23.66
N GLN A 495 36.24 -23.07 24.55
CA GLN A 495 37.43 -23.55 25.28
C GLN A 495 38.31 -24.52 24.48
N ASN A 496 37.68 -25.41 23.70
CA ASN A 496 38.37 -26.51 23.01
C ASN A 496 38.54 -26.28 21.50
N GLY A 497 37.86 -25.25 20.97
CA GLY A 497 37.79 -24.92 19.56
C GLY A 497 36.76 -25.72 18.77
N ARG A 498 36.22 -25.11 17.72
CA ARG A 498 35.36 -25.76 16.70
C ARG A 498 35.42 -24.99 15.38
N GLY A 499 35.76 -25.64 14.28
CA GLY A 499 36.19 -24.92 13.07
C GLY A 499 37.62 -24.42 13.25
N VAL A 500 37.88 -23.16 12.95
CA VAL A 500 39.20 -22.52 13.02
C VAL A 500 39.30 -21.66 14.28
N HIS A 501 40.45 -21.78 14.97
CA HIS A 501 40.87 -20.82 15.99
C HIS A 501 41.89 -19.87 15.38
N VAL A 502 41.56 -18.57 15.32
CA VAL A 502 42.41 -17.52 14.75
C VAL A 502 42.43 -16.27 15.62
N ILE A 503 43.57 -15.59 15.67
CA ILE A 503 43.78 -14.34 16.41
C ILE A 503 44.23 -13.27 15.42
N ALA A 504 43.67 -12.07 15.50
CA ALA A 504 44.14 -10.89 14.78
C ALA A 504 44.50 -9.77 15.75
N GLU A 505 45.54 -9.02 15.46
CA GLU A 505 46.00 -7.91 16.30
C GLU A 505 46.40 -6.70 15.46
N CYS A 506 46.27 -5.51 16.04
CA CYS A 506 46.79 -4.28 15.47
C CYS A 506 47.11 -3.26 16.56
N HIS A 507 47.96 -2.29 16.21
CA HIS A 507 48.21 -1.10 16.99
C HIS A 507 47.61 0.11 16.26
N LEU A 508 46.96 1.01 17.00
CA LEU A 508 46.40 2.25 16.47
C LEU A 508 47.04 3.44 17.17
N SER A 509 47.66 4.32 16.40
CA SER A 509 48.20 5.58 16.93
C SER A 509 47.10 6.57 17.32
N GLU A 510 47.35 7.38 18.34
CA GLU A 510 46.46 8.43 18.81
C GLU A 510 46.06 9.41 17.70
N ALA A 511 46.98 9.69 16.77
CA ALA A 511 46.74 10.54 15.60
C ALA A 511 45.66 9.96 14.68
N VAL A 512 45.68 8.64 14.46
CA VAL A 512 44.68 7.95 13.63
C VAL A 512 43.35 7.81 14.37
N ILE A 513 43.38 7.51 15.68
CA ILE A 513 42.17 7.47 16.52
C ILE A 513 41.41 8.81 16.45
N LYS A 514 42.11 9.93 16.59
CA LYS A 514 41.51 11.28 16.48
C LYS A 514 41.01 11.60 15.08
N SER A 515 41.83 11.36 14.05
CA SER A 515 41.53 11.80 12.68
C SER A 515 40.50 10.92 11.97
N VAL A 516 40.53 9.60 12.17
CA VAL A 516 39.64 8.63 11.49
C VAL A 516 38.48 8.21 12.40
N LEU A 517 38.79 7.83 13.63
CA LEU A 517 37.81 7.30 14.59
C LEU A 517 37.07 8.39 15.37
N ARG A 518 37.52 9.65 15.25
CA ARG A 518 36.85 10.85 15.81
C ARG A 518 36.59 10.71 17.32
N THR A 519 37.53 10.11 18.03
CA THR A 519 37.53 9.91 19.48
C THR A 519 38.97 9.97 20.01
N THR A 520 39.21 9.59 21.26
CA THR A 520 40.56 9.48 21.86
C THR A 520 40.80 8.08 22.40
N SER A 521 42.07 7.68 22.53
CA SER A 521 42.43 6.40 23.18
C SER A 521 41.87 6.30 24.60
N ASP A 522 41.96 7.38 25.38
CA ASP A 522 41.42 7.47 26.74
C ASP A 522 39.92 7.22 26.79
N ALA A 523 39.15 7.83 25.89
CA ALA A 523 37.70 7.65 25.87
C ALA A 523 37.34 6.20 25.56
N ILE A 524 38.01 5.57 24.59
CA ILE A 524 37.80 4.16 24.27
C ILE A 524 38.15 3.27 25.47
N PHE A 525 39.34 3.48 26.06
CA PHE A 525 39.85 2.67 27.16
C PHE A 525 38.96 2.76 28.41
N ASN A 526 38.56 3.98 28.80
CA ASN A 526 37.74 4.21 29.99
C ASN A 526 36.35 3.57 29.91
N ASN A 527 35.80 3.38 28.70
CA ASN A 527 34.49 2.75 28.52
C ASN A 527 34.56 1.21 28.33
N TYR A 528 35.75 0.65 28.09
CA TYR A 528 35.92 -0.76 27.77
C TYR A 528 35.67 -1.69 28.96
N LEU A 529 36.36 -1.45 30.08
CA LEU A 529 36.23 -2.31 31.27
C LEU A 529 34.80 -2.34 31.85
N PRO A 530 34.06 -1.22 31.92
CA PRO A 530 32.64 -1.25 32.29
C PRO A 530 31.80 -2.15 31.36
N SER A 531 32.03 -2.07 30.05
CA SER A 531 31.32 -2.88 29.05
C SER A 531 31.62 -4.37 29.20
N VAL A 532 32.90 -4.74 29.37
CA VAL A 532 33.32 -6.13 29.63
C VAL A 532 32.71 -6.67 30.92
N SER A 533 32.67 -5.86 31.98
CA SER A 533 32.08 -6.24 33.26
C SER A 533 30.60 -6.56 33.14
N ALA A 534 29.85 -5.78 32.35
CA ALA A 534 28.44 -6.05 32.08
C ALA A 534 28.24 -7.39 31.35
N THR A 535 29.01 -7.67 30.30
CA THR A 535 28.96 -8.95 29.57
C THR A 535 29.18 -10.15 30.49
N ARG A 536 30.15 -10.06 31.41
CA ARG A 536 30.39 -11.11 32.42
C ARG A 536 29.21 -11.27 33.37
N PHE A 537 28.64 -10.16 33.85
CA PHE A 537 27.48 -10.17 34.75
C PHE A 537 26.25 -10.85 34.11
N TYR A 538 26.03 -10.62 32.82
CA TYR A 538 24.92 -11.24 32.07
C TYR A 538 25.22 -12.67 31.57
N GLY A 539 26.38 -13.25 31.90
CA GLY A 539 26.72 -14.62 31.52
C GLY A 539 26.95 -14.82 30.02
N MET A 540 27.31 -13.76 29.29
CA MET A 540 27.68 -13.88 27.88
C MET A 540 29.02 -14.63 27.75
N PRO A 541 29.12 -15.65 26.86
CA PRO A 541 30.28 -16.53 26.80
C PRO A 541 31.53 -15.87 26.21
N SER A 542 31.38 -14.71 25.55
CA SER A 542 32.45 -13.98 24.90
C SER A 542 32.12 -12.48 24.84
N TYR A 543 33.13 -11.62 24.73
CA TYR A 543 32.98 -10.16 24.66
C TYR A 543 33.37 -9.64 23.28
N SER A 544 32.39 -9.08 22.57
CA SER A 544 32.56 -8.35 21.31
C SER A 544 31.45 -7.32 21.15
N ILE A 545 31.57 -6.44 20.17
CA ILE A 545 30.62 -5.37 19.90
C ILE A 545 29.61 -5.78 18.83
N ASN A 546 30.08 -6.18 17.65
CA ASN A 546 29.26 -6.61 16.51
C ASN A 546 30.00 -7.51 15.50
N VAL A 547 30.94 -8.37 15.95
CA VAL A 547 31.62 -9.38 15.12
C VAL A 547 30.65 -10.19 14.25
N ALA A 548 29.46 -10.52 14.78
CA ALA A 548 28.43 -11.25 14.04
C ALA A 548 28.05 -10.57 12.70
N ASN A 549 28.05 -9.23 12.64
CA ASN A 549 27.75 -8.50 11.42
C ASN A 549 28.85 -8.66 10.37
N ALA A 550 30.12 -8.58 10.76
CA ALA A 550 31.24 -8.80 9.84
C ALA A 550 31.24 -10.24 9.31
N ILE A 551 31.04 -11.22 10.20
CA ILE A 551 30.98 -12.63 9.82
C ILE A 551 29.80 -12.89 8.88
N ALA A 552 28.59 -12.43 9.21
CA ALA A 552 27.43 -12.57 8.35
C ALA A 552 27.67 -11.98 6.95
N ALA A 553 28.24 -10.77 6.89
CA ALA A 553 28.50 -10.09 5.64
C ALA A 553 29.51 -10.83 4.76
N ILE A 554 30.60 -11.34 5.33
CA ILE A 554 31.60 -12.11 4.59
C ILE A 554 31.04 -13.49 4.22
N PHE A 555 30.32 -14.15 5.14
CA PHE A 555 29.79 -15.50 4.94
C PHE A 555 28.84 -15.59 3.75
N VAL A 556 27.92 -14.63 3.64
CA VAL A 556 26.96 -14.61 2.53
C VAL A 556 27.63 -14.33 1.19
N ALA A 557 28.64 -13.44 1.17
CA ALA A 557 29.40 -13.13 -0.03
C ALA A 557 30.27 -14.31 -0.50
N THR A 558 30.82 -15.08 0.44
CA THR A 558 31.80 -16.16 0.19
C THR A 558 31.22 -17.58 0.24
N GLY A 559 29.90 -17.73 0.41
CA GLY A 559 29.22 -19.03 0.31
C GLY A 559 29.40 -19.95 1.51
N GLN A 560 29.58 -19.38 2.70
CA GLN A 560 29.68 -20.12 3.96
C GLN A 560 28.30 -20.51 4.49
N ASP A 561 28.24 -21.40 5.48
CA ASP A 561 26.97 -21.77 6.11
C ASP A 561 26.50 -20.66 7.06
N LEU A 562 25.44 -19.95 6.67
CA LEU A 562 24.86 -18.85 7.45
C LEU A 562 24.33 -19.30 8.81
N ALA A 563 23.95 -20.57 8.98
CA ALA A 563 23.54 -21.09 10.28
C ALA A 563 24.71 -21.29 11.24
N CYS A 564 25.96 -21.07 10.79
CA CYS A 564 27.15 -21.10 11.63
C CYS A 564 27.59 -19.71 12.08
N ILE A 565 26.82 -18.64 11.79
CA ILE A 565 27.19 -17.26 12.14
C ILE A 565 27.33 -17.10 13.66
N HIS A 566 26.34 -17.52 14.45
CA HIS A 566 26.34 -17.29 15.90
C HIS A 566 27.44 -18.07 16.64
N GLU A 567 27.79 -19.27 16.17
CA GLU A 567 28.91 -20.03 16.72
C GLU A 567 30.27 -19.47 16.27
N SER A 568 30.36 -18.98 15.03
CA SER A 568 31.56 -18.34 14.48
C SER A 568 31.82 -16.95 15.07
N ALA A 569 30.76 -16.28 15.54
CA ALA A 569 30.81 -14.95 16.14
C ALA A 569 31.16 -14.93 17.62
N ASN A 570 31.38 -16.09 18.25
CA ASN A 570 32.02 -16.11 19.56
C ASN A 570 33.42 -15.51 19.42
N ALA A 571 33.67 -14.42 20.14
CA ALA A 571 34.86 -13.62 19.94
C ALA A 571 35.31 -12.93 21.23
N PHE A 572 36.62 -12.82 21.42
CA PHE A 572 37.21 -12.09 22.53
C PHE A 572 37.96 -10.87 22.00
N LEU A 573 37.34 -9.70 22.13
CA LEU A 573 37.99 -8.42 21.89
C LEU A 573 38.76 -8.00 23.15
N SER A 574 40.07 -7.85 23.02
CA SER A 574 40.97 -7.31 24.05
C SER A 574 41.55 -5.98 23.59
N LEU A 575 41.73 -5.05 24.52
CA LEU A 575 42.43 -3.80 24.24
C LEU A 575 43.30 -3.37 25.42
N GLU A 576 44.42 -2.73 25.07
CA GLU A 576 45.40 -2.22 26.01
C GLU A 576 45.83 -0.81 25.59
N LYS A 577 46.17 0.02 26.57
CA LYS A 577 46.70 1.36 26.30
C LYS A 577 48.22 1.26 26.07
N THR A 578 48.70 1.94 25.03
CA THR A 578 50.13 2.10 24.74
C THR A 578 50.56 3.55 24.93
N ASP A 579 51.87 3.80 24.89
CA ASP A 579 52.43 5.15 25.06
C ASP A 579 51.91 6.15 23.99
N ASP A 580 51.55 5.65 22.82
CA ASP A 580 51.20 6.41 21.62
C ASP A 580 49.81 6.10 21.06
N GLY A 581 48.97 5.34 21.77
CA GLY A 581 47.63 4.96 21.29
C GLY A 581 47.02 3.74 21.98
N LEU A 582 46.53 2.79 21.19
CA LEU A 582 45.87 1.58 21.66
C LEU A 582 46.34 0.34 20.90
N TYR A 583 46.56 -0.75 21.63
CA TYR A 583 46.68 -2.09 21.08
C TYR A 583 45.32 -2.80 21.12
N PHE A 584 44.96 -3.49 20.05
CA PHE A 584 43.75 -4.31 19.96
C PHE A 584 44.09 -5.73 19.53
N SER A 585 43.37 -6.70 20.10
CA SER A 585 43.40 -8.11 19.68
C SER A 585 41.98 -8.68 19.62
N LEU A 586 41.67 -9.43 18.57
CA LEU A 586 40.43 -10.17 18.39
C LEU A 586 40.74 -11.66 18.23
N THR A 587 40.22 -12.48 19.14
CA THR A 587 40.32 -13.94 19.07
C THR A 587 38.99 -14.56 18.66
N LEU A 588 38.98 -15.36 17.60
CA LEU A 588 37.84 -16.16 17.15
C LEU A 588 38.17 -17.64 17.39
N PRO A 589 37.71 -18.26 18.50
CA PRO A 589 38.03 -19.65 18.86
C PRO A 589 37.25 -20.68 18.05
N SER A 590 36.12 -20.30 17.45
CA SER A 590 35.17 -21.24 16.85
C SER A 590 34.66 -20.85 15.46
N LEU A 591 35.55 -20.33 14.59
CA LEU A 591 35.22 -19.85 13.25
C LEU A 591 35.00 -21.00 12.25
N VAL A 592 33.75 -21.29 11.89
CA VAL A 592 33.41 -22.40 10.99
C VAL A 592 33.32 -21.91 9.55
N ILE A 593 34.37 -22.21 8.78
CA ILE A 593 34.54 -21.72 7.40
C ILE A 593 35.07 -22.82 6.48
N ALA A 594 34.97 -22.58 5.18
CA ALA A 594 35.48 -23.42 4.11
C ALA A 594 35.94 -22.54 2.92
N THR A 595 36.91 -23.04 2.16
CA THR A 595 37.24 -22.54 0.83
C THR A 595 36.87 -23.54 -0.27
N ILE A 596 36.40 -24.73 0.12
CA ILE A 596 35.90 -25.80 -0.77
C ILE A 596 34.60 -26.42 -0.23
N GLY A 597 33.63 -26.63 -1.12
CA GLY A 597 32.39 -27.36 -0.84
C GLY A 597 31.22 -26.46 -0.43
N GLY A 598 30.02 -27.05 -0.33
CA GLY A 598 28.81 -26.30 0.03
C GLY A 598 28.53 -25.14 -0.92
N GLY A 599 28.28 -23.96 -0.36
CA GLY A 599 28.00 -22.73 -1.12
C GLY A 599 29.22 -22.13 -1.83
N THR A 600 30.45 -22.49 -1.42
CA THR A 600 31.67 -21.93 -2.02
C THR A 600 31.90 -22.36 -3.46
N SER A 601 31.18 -23.39 -3.93
CA SER A 601 31.25 -23.85 -5.32
C SER A 601 30.39 -23.03 -6.28
N LEU A 602 29.59 -22.08 -5.79
CA LEU A 602 28.77 -21.23 -6.64
C LEU A 602 29.64 -20.16 -7.32
N PRO A 603 29.43 -19.85 -8.62
CA PRO A 603 30.33 -18.97 -9.37
C PRO A 603 30.59 -17.61 -8.72
N ARG A 604 29.54 -16.95 -8.20
CA ARG A 604 29.65 -15.62 -7.58
C ARG A 604 30.42 -15.65 -6.27
N GLN A 605 30.18 -16.69 -5.46
CA GLN A 605 30.90 -16.92 -4.20
C GLN A 605 32.37 -17.26 -4.45
N GLN A 606 32.68 -17.96 -5.55
CA GLN A 606 34.07 -18.20 -5.99
C GLN A 606 34.78 -16.90 -6.36
N GLU A 607 34.11 -15.98 -7.05
CA GLU A 607 34.67 -14.66 -7.38
C GLU A 607 34.97 -13.87 -6.09
N ALA A 608 34.06 -13.86 -5.11
CA ALA A 608 34.29 -13.22 -3.82
C ALA A 608 35.48 -13.81 -3.06
N LEU A 609 35.62 -15.15 -3.05
CA LEU A 609 36.79 -15.83 -2.49
C LEU A 609 38.07 -15.52 -3.28
N ALA A 610 37.99 -15.38 -4.61
CA ALA A 610 39.12 -15.05 -5.46
C ALA A 610 39.65 -13.63 -5.22
N ILE A 611 38.79 -12.65 -4.94
CA ILE A 611 39.17 -11.29 -4.52
C ILE A 611 40.05 -11.33 -3.26
N MET A 612 39.76 -12.25 -2.33
CA MET A 612 40.54 -12.46 -1.11
C MET A 612 41.79 -13.34 -1.33
N LYS A 613 42.01 -13.85 -2.55
CA LYS A 613 42.98 -14.91 -2.88
C LYS A 613 42.80 -16.19 -2.04
N CYS A 614 41.54 -16.51 -1.73
CA CYS A 614 41.13 -17.59 -0.84
C CYS A 614 40.27 -18.68 -1.53
N ASN A 615 40.15 -18.69 -2.86
CA ASN A 615 39.41 -19.73 -3.58
C ASN A 615 40.25 -21.01 -3.73
N GLY A 616 39.68 -22.18 -3.37
CA GLY A 616 40.29 -23.49 -3.58
C GLY A 616 41.13 -24.04 -2.43
N LYS A 617 42.06 -24.95 -2.77
CA LYS A 617 42.89 -25.72 -1.82
C LYS A 617 43.98 -24.87 -1.16
N ASP A 618 44.35 -25.24 0.06
CA ASP A 618 45.41 -24.65 0.89
C ASP A 618 45.17 -23.16 1.18
N LYS A 619 43.90 -22.76 1.31
CA LYS A 619 43.49 -21.35 1.50
C LYS A 619 42.80 -21.08 2.82
N ILE A 620 42.40 -22.11 3.56
CA ILE A 620 41.61 -21.94 4.79
C ILE A 620 42.30 -21.05 5.85
N GLN A 621 43.63 -21.18 6.01
CA GLN A 621 44.38 -20.41 6.99
C GLN A 621 44.36 -18.92 6.64
N ARG A 622 44.67 -18.58 5.39
CA ARG A 622 44.61 -17.19 4.90
C ARG A 622 43.20 -16.63 5.07
N PHE A 623 42.19 -17.40 4.69
CA PHE A 623 40.80 -16.95 4.76
C PHE A 623 40.39 -16.62 6.20
N ALA A 624 40.74 -17.47 7.17
CA ALA A 624 40.50 -17.23 8.59
C ALA A 624 41.16 -15.93 9.08
N LYS A 625 42.44 -15.73 8.72
CA LYS A 625 43.21 -14.54 9.11
C LYS A 625 42.59 -13.26 8.57
N LEU A 626 42.14 -13.28 7.31
CA LEU A 626 41.48 -12.14 6.69
C LEU A 626 40.11 -11.84 7.33
N ILE A 627 39.29 -12.87 7.62
CA ILE A 627 38.02 -12.67 8.34
C ILE A 627 38.28 -12.01 9.69
N ALA A 628 39.26 -12.51 10.47
CA ALA A 628 39.60 -11.95 11.76
C ALA A 628 40.06 -10.48 11.66
N GLY A 629 40.86 -10.13 10.65
CA GLY A 629 41.29 -8.76 10.39
C GLY A 629 40.14 -7.80 10.04
N PHE A 630 39.25 -8.19 9.12
CA PHE A 630 38.09 -7.38 8.76
C PHE A 630 37.08 -7.26 9.90
N ALA A 631 36.89 -8.32 10.69
CA ALA A 631 36.05 -8.29 11.89
C ALA A 631 36.64 -7.37 12.96
N LEU A 632 37.95 -7.42 13.20
CA LEU A 632 38.65 -6.50 14.10
C LEU A 632 38.48 -5.04 13.67
N GLY A 633 38.56 -4.75 12.36
CA GLY A 633 38.29 -3.42 11.84
C GLY A 633 36.88 -2.93 12.15
N LEU A 634 35.86 -3.79 12.00
CA LEU A 634 34.49 -3.44 12.35
C LEU A 634 34.33 -3.17 13.86
N GLU A 635 34.92 -4.00 14.72
CA GLU A 635 34.90 -3.81 16.17
C GLU A 635 35.46 -2.43 16.56
N ILE A 636 36.65 -2.09 16.04
CA ILE A 636 37.31 -0.80 16.28
C ILE A 636 36.42 0.36 15.85
N SER A 637 35.88 0.31 14.63
CA SER A 637 35.06 1.38 14.07
C SER A 637 33.75 1.57 14.85
N THR A 638 33.06 0.47 15.13
CA THR A 638 31.76 0.48 15.81
C THR A 638 31.92 0.94 17.24
N TYR A 639 32.89 0.38 17.97
CA TYR A 639 33.14 0.76 19.36
C TYR A 639 33.50 2.24 19.48
N SER A 640 34.36 2.73 18.59
CA SER A 640 34.69 4.17 18.53
C SER A 640 33.49 5.06 18.22
N ALA A 641 32.57 4.61 17.35
CA ALA A 641 31.35 5.34 17.04
C ALA A 641 30.38 5.40 18.23
N ILE A 642 30.30 4.33 19.04
CA ILE A 642 29.51 4.29 20.28
C ILE A 642 30.09 5.30 21.28
N VAL A 643 31.40 5.21 21.55
CA VAL A 643 32.08 6.07 22.52
C VAL A 643 32.02 7.56 22.14
N SER A 644 32.09 7.88 20.84
CA SER A 644 31.99 9.27 20.35
C SER A 644 30.56 9.80 20.20
N GLY A 645 29.53 8.98 20.43
CA GLY A 645 28.12 9.33 20.18
C GLY A 645 27.75 9.46 18.69
N ALA A 646 28.67 9.13 17.78
CA ALA A 646 28.44 9.16 16.34
C ALA A 646 27.54 8.02 15.84
N PHE A 647 27.39 6.95 16.63
CA PHE A 647 26.61 5.76 16.28
C PHE A 647 25.16 6.08 15.90
N ALA A 648 24.44 6.86 16.72
CA ALA A 648 23.05 7.22 16.45
C ALA A 648 22.90 8.02 15.15
N LYS A 649 23.74 9.04 14.94
CA LYS A 649 23.73 9.89 13.74
C LYS A 649 24.04 9.11 12.45
N ALA A 650 24.97 8.15 12.52
CA ALA A 650 25.31 7.31 11.39
C ALA A 650 24.15 6.38 10.99
N HIS A 651 23.50 5.74 11.96
CA HIS A 651 22.31 4.91 11.70
C HIS A 651 21.11 5.74 11.20
N GLU A 652 20.94 6.98 11.66
CA GLU A 652 19.91 7.87 11.11
C GLU A 652 20.18 8.28 9.67
N LYS A 653 21.44 8.58 9.33
CA LYS A 653 21.81 9.05 7.99
C LYS A 653 21.94 7.92 6.95
N LEU A 654 22.45 6.76 7.36
CA LEU A 654 22.82 5.66 6.45
C LEU A 654 22.01 4.38 6.69
N GLY A 655 21.49 4.16 7.89
CA GLY A 655 20.72 2.97 8.28
C GLY A 655 19.21 3.11 8.04
N ARG A 656 18.69 4.34 8.05
CA ARG A 656 17.31 4.64 7.63
C ARG A 656 17.29 4.95 6.14
N ASN A 657 17.35 3.92 5.31
CA ASN A 657 16.71 4.00 4.00
C ASN A 657 15.20 4.10 4.26
N LYS A 658 14.70 5.32 4.44
CA LYS A 658 13.35 5.61 3.97
C LYS A 658 13.52 5.72 2.46
N PRO A 659 13.19 4.70 1.64
CA PRO A 659 13.05 4.94 0.21
C PRO A 659 12.07 6.10 0.09
N VAL A 660 12.62 7.26 -0.28
CA VAL A 660 11.79 8.41 -0.57
C VAL A 660 11.22 8.12 -1.94
N ASN A 661 9.94 7.77 -1.97
CA ASN A 661 9.24 7.50 -3.22
C ASN A 661 9.20 8.74 -4.12
N TRP A 662 9.51 9.93 -3.60
CA TRP A 662 9.55 11.20 -4.32
C TRP A 662 10.94 11.57 -4.85
N ILE A 663 10.99 12.46 -5.83
CA ILE A 663 12.23 13.00 -6.44
C ILE A 663 12.95 13.93 -5.45
N THR A 664 14.28 13.80 -5.37
CA THR A 664 15.16 14.66 -4.57
C THR A 664 15.74 15.81 -5.39
N LYS A 665 16.25 16.88 -4.74
CA LYS A 665 16.85 18.03 -5.45
C LYS A 665 18.05 17.62 -6.33
N SER A 666 18.80 16.60 -5.93
CA SER A 666 19.93 16.04 -6.70
C SER A 666 19.51 15.32 -7.99
N GLU A 667 18.24 14.90 -8.09
CA GLU A 667 17.69 14.25 -9.28
C GLU A 667 17.19 15.26 -10.33
N ILE A 668 17.13 16.57 -10.01
CA ILE A 668 16.90 17.64 -11.01
C ILE A 668 18.21 17.86 -11.79
N SER A 669 18.54 16.89 -12.65
CA SER A 669 19.71 16.94 -13.53
C SER A 669 19.39 17.58 -14.89
N THR A 670 20.41 17.88 -15.67
CA THR A 670 20.26 18.31 -17.07
C THR A 670 19.40 17.32 -17.87
N ASP A 671 19.64 16.01 -17.72
CA ASP A 671 18.89 14.97 -18.44
C ASP A 671 17.43 14.90 -18.00
N PHE A 672 17.16 15.07 -16.70
CA PHE A 672 15.80 15.15 -16.20
C PHE A 672 15.04 16.30 -16.85
N ILE A 673 15.64 17.50 -16.90
CA ILE A 673 15.02 18.69 -17.49
C ILE A 673 14.85 18.56 -19.01
N LYS A 674 15.80 17.94 -19.72
CA LYS A 674 15.67 17.64 -21.16
C LYS A 674 14.41 16.84 -21.48
N ASN A 675 14.05 15.89 -20.62
CA ASN A 675 12.86 15.05 -20.78
C ASN A 675 11.53 15.76 -20.49
N ILE A 676 11.56 16.99 -19.95
CA ILE A 676 10.33 17.77 -19.68
C ILE A 676 9.91 18.60 -20.90
N PHE A 677 10.85 19.06 -21.73
CA PHE A 677 10.58 19.92 -22.87
C PHE A 677 9.72 19.21 -23.93
N ASN A 678 8.56 19.78 -24.24
CA ASN A 678 7.59 19.14 -25.15
C ASN A 678 7.40 19.87 -26.49
N LYS A 679 7.76 21.15 -26.62
CA LYS A 679 7.71 21.90 -27.89
C LYS A 679 8.44 23.24 -27.81
N ASN A 680 8.98 23.69 -28.95
CA ASN A 680 9.66 24.97 -29.24
C ASN A 680 11.16 25.09 -28.98
N ILE A 681 11.77 24.17 -28.22
CA ILE A 681 13.23 24.12 -28.01
C ILE A 681 13.67 22.68 -28.23
N ASN A 682 14.66 22.46 -29.09
CA ASN A 682 15.24 21.14 -29.27
C ASN A 682 16.05 20.79 -28.01
N SER A 683 15.63 19.76 -27.28
CA SER A 683 16.25 19.37 -26.01
C SER A 683 17.72 18.95 -26.16
N ASP A 684 18.11 18.52 -27.37
CA ASP A 684 19.50 18.19 -27.71
C ASP A 684 20.41 19.42 -27.74
N ASP A 685 19.86 20.62 -27.94
CA ASP A 685 20.63 21.86 -27.94
C ASP A 685 21.01 22.33 -26.53
N ILE A 686 20.44 21.74 -25.47
CA ILE A 686 20.72 22.10 -24.06
C ILE A 686 22.06 21.50 -23.62
N SER A 687 22.99 22.37 -23.22
CA SER A 687 24.31 21.98 -22.71
C SER A 687 24.30 21.70 -21.22
N THR A 688 23.78 22.62 -20.43
CA THR A 688 23.81 22.57 -18.96
C THR A 688 22.60 23.25 -18.36
N VAL A 689 22.12 22.70 -17.23
CA VAL A 689 21.07 23.31 -16.41
C VAL A 689 21.63 23.59 -15.01
N TYR A 690 21.45 24.82 -14.54
CA TYR A 690 21.82 25.24 -13.19
C TYR A 690 20.58 25.64 -12.39
N VAL A 691 20.44 25.09 -11.18
CA VAL A 691 19.41 25.51 -10.22
C VAL A 691 19.94 26.71 -9.44
N GLU A 692 19.28 27.87 -9.50
CA GLU A 692 19.66 29.02 -8.67
C GLU A 692 19.22 28.80 -7.21
N GLU A 693 20.03 29.22 -6.25
CA GLU A 693 19.73 29.07 -4.82
C GLU A 693 18.73 30.11 -4.27
N LYS A 694 18.44 31.18 -5.01
CA LYS A 694 17.49 32.21 -4.56
C LYS A 694 16.07 31.65 -4.51
N SER A 695 15.48 31.66 -3.31
CA SER A 695 14.09 31.27 -3.08
C SER A 695 13.13 32.33 -3.63
N ILE A 696 12.25 31.92 -4.55
CA ILE A 696 11.04 32.67 -4.88
C ILE A 696 10.02 32.43 -3.77
N ASP A 697 9.17 33.41 -3.47
CA ASP A 697 8.07 33.22 -2.52
C ASP A 697 7.13 32.12 -3.02
N ASN A 698 6.78 31.20 -2.13
CA ASN A 698 5.92 30.07 -2.47
C ASN A 698 4.47 30.47 -2.19
N GLY A 699 3.57 30.20 -3.15
CA GLY A 699 2.13 30.44 -2.98
C GLY A 699 1.57 29.77 -1.71
N ILE A 700 0.40 30.21 -1.24
CA ILE A 700 -0.15 29.77 0.06
C ILE A 700 -0.31 28.24 0.11
N ILE A 701 -0.86 27.64 -0.94
CA ILE A 701 -1.08 26.18 -1.02
C ILE A 701 0.24 25.42 -0.96
N THR A 702 1.24 25.92 -1.67
CA THR A 702 2.59 25.34 -1.71
C THR A 702 3.24 25.41 -0.33
N THR A 703 3.15 26.56 0.33
CA THR A 703 3.70 26.78 1.68
C THR A 703 3.01 25.89 2.72
N LEU A 704 1.68 25.80 2.70
CA LEU A 704 0.91 24.95 3.62
C LEU A 704 1.25 23.47 3.44
N SER A 705 1.31 23.00 2.19
CA SER A 705 1.66 21.62 1.84
C SER A 705 3.09 21.27 2.28
N GLY A 706 4.03 22.21 2.13
CA GLY A 706 5.41 22.04 2.60
C GLY A 706 5.53 21.88 4.12
N THR A 707 4.53 22.30 4.92
CA THR A 707 4.57 22.11 6.38
C THR A 707 4.15 20.70 6.84
N VAL A 708 3.61 19.88 5.94
CA VAL A 708 3.08 18.53 6.25
C VAL A 708 3.83 17.41 5.54
N ASN A 709 4.77 17.73 4.63
CA ASN A 709 5.59 16.74 3.96
C ASN A 709 7.04 17.24 3.75
N ASN A 710 7.95 16.29 3.52
CA ASN A 710 9.36 16.55 3.20
C ASN A 710 9.64 16.38 1.70
N LYS A 711 8.61 16.46 0.84
CA LYS A 711 8.76 16.32 -0.61
C LYS A 711 9.36 17.60 -1.18
N LEU A 712 9.99 17.47 -2.35
CA LEU A 712 10.48 18.62 -3.08
C LEU A 712 9.27 19.34 -3.71
N ILE A 713 8.75 20.39 -3.07
CA ILE A 713 7.56 21.14 -3.50
C ILE A 713 7.90 22.63 -3.55
N GLY A 714 7.39 23.33 -4.55
CA GLY A 714 7.58 24.78 -4.74
C GLY A 714 8.30 25.16 -6.02
N PHE A 715 8.75 26.40 -6.09
CA PHE A 715 9.31 26.99 -7.29
C PHE A 715 10.84 26.90 -7.32
N PHE A 716 11.38 26.36 -8.41
CA PHE A 716 12.82 26.26 -8.65
C PHE A 716 13.20 27.07 -9.88
N THR A 717 14.06 28.07 -9.69
CA THR A 717 14.58 28.87 -10.81
C THR A 717 15.71 28.13 -11.49
N LEU A 718 15.60 27.93 -12.80
CA LEU A 718 16.60 27.23 -13.61
C LEU A 718 17.21 28.19 -14.65
N LYS A 719 18.53 28.10 -14.82
CA LYS A 719 19.27 28.69 -15.94
C LYS A 719 19.67 27.59 -16.91
N ILE A 720 19.26 27.72 -18.16
CA ILE A 720 19.50 26.74 -19.22
C ILE A 720 20.45 27.38 -20.24
N ASN A 721 21.58 26.73 -20.47
CA ASN A 721 22.54 27.13 -21.50
C ASN A 721 22.43 26.21 -22.71
N PHE A 722 22.65 26.76 -23.90
CA PHE A 722 22.58 26.03 -25.17
C PHE A 722 23.98 25.86 -25.79
N PHE A 723 24.20 24.81 -26.59
CA PHE A 723 25.49 24.55 -27.25
C PHE A 723 25.82 25.57 -28.36
N ASN A 724 24.80 26.05 -29.08
CA ASN A 724 24.98 26.83 -30.32
C ASN A 724 24.59 28.31 -30.20
N GLN A 725 24.30 28.83 -29.00
CA GLN A 725 23.93 30.23 -28.78
C GLN A 725 24.58 30.77 -27.50
N SER A 726 25.01 32.03 -27.52
CA SER A 726 25.45 32.78 -26.33
C SER A 726 24.29 33.20 -25.41
N ASN A 727 23.06 32.72 -25.68
CA ASN A 727 21.87 33.08 -24.94
C ASN A 727 21.59 32.04 -23.85
N THR A 728 21.47 32.51 -22.61
CA THR A 728 20.97 31.71 -21.48
C THR A 728 19.47 31.93 -21.35
N LEU A 729 18.69 30.86 -21.28
CA LEU A 729 17.25 30.93 -20.99
C LEU A 729 17.00 30.74 -19.49
N LYS A 730 16.23 31.64 -18.90
CA LYS A 730 15.80 31.54 -17.50
C LYS A 730 14.36 31.03 -17.43
N VAL A 731 14.12 29.96 -16.68
CA VAL A 731 12.81 29.31 -16.56
C VAL A 731 12.49 28.97 -15.11
N ILE A 732 11.22 28.70 -14.82
CA ILE A 732 10.74 28.20 -13.52
C ILE A 732 10.29 26.75 -13.70
N LEU A 733 10.82 25.88 -12.85
CA LEU A 733 10.27 24.55 -12.60
C LEU A 733 9.38 24.63 -11.37
N LYS A 734 8.06 24.58 -11.57
CA LYS A 734 7.06 24.52 -10.51
C LYS A 734 6.81 23.07 -10.14
N SER A 735 7.10 22.70 -8.89
CA SER A 735 6.83 21.38 -8.34
C SER A 735 5.57 21.39 -7.48
N LYS A 736 4.59 20.56 -7.85
CA LYS A 736 3.24 20.57 -7.30
C LYS A 736 3.07 19.57 -6.17
N ALA A 737 2.38 19.99 -5.11
CA ALA A 737 1.84 19.09 -4.10
C ALA A 737 0.62 18.36 -4.66
N ILE A 738 0.47 17.07 -4.34
CA ILE A 738 -0.79 16.36 -4.61
C ILE A 738 -1.92 16.93 -3.72
N ASP A 739 -3.15 16.79 -4.18
CA ASP A 739 -4.36 17.24 -3.49
C ASP A 739 -4.46 16.71 -2.05
N ALA A 740 -4.11 15.44 -1.81
CA ALA A 740 -4.10 14.86 -0.48
C ALA A 740 -3.13 15.58 0.47
N ASP A 741 -2.00 16.08 -0.03
CA ASP A 741 -1.04 16.84 0.77
C ASP A 741 -1.50 18.29 0.99
N VAL A 742 -2.17 18.89 0.00
CA VAL A 742 -2.86 20.19 0.15
C VAL A 742 -3.93 20.11 1.23
N ILE A 743 -4.79 19.09 1.18
CA ILE A 743 -5.86 18.86 2.17
C ILE A 743 -5.28 18.62 3.56
N LYS A 744 -4.17 17.88 3.71
CA LYS A 744 -3.47 17.75 5.00
C LYS A 744 -2.96 19.10 5.52
N GLY A 745 -2.42 19.94 4.63
CA GLY A 745 -1.99 21.30 4.97
C GLY A 745 -3.16 22.16 5.47
N LEU A 746 -4.28 22.14 4.75
CA LEU A 746 -5.51 22.85 5.14
C LEU A 746 -6.10 22.30 6.44
N HIS A 747 -6.13 20.98 6.63
CA HIS A 747 -6.56 20.34 7.87
C HIS A 747 -5.67 20.77 9.05
N LYS A 748 -4.35 20.75 8.89
CA LYS A 748 -3.42 21.22 9.93
C LYS A 748 -3.64 22.70 10.28
N MET A 749 -3.83 23.58 9.29
CA MET A 749 -4.18 24.98 9.54
C MET A 749 -5.53 25.09 10.28
N ALA A 750 -6.57 24.43 9.79
CA ALA A 750 -7.91 24.51 10.36
C ALA A 750 -7.98 23.98 11.79
N SER A 751 -7.20 22.96 12.15
CA SER A 751 -7.12 22.46 13.53
C SER A 751 -6.59 23.49 14.54
N GLN A 752 -5.83 24.49 14.09
CA GLN A 752 -5.39 25.61 14.94
C GLN A 752 -6.50 26.65 15.17
N ILE A 753 -7.55 26.61 14.36
CA ILE A 753 -8.68 27.54 14.40
C ILE A 753 -9.87 26.88 15.09
N ASN A 754 -10.32 25.74 14.57
CA ASN A 754 -11.45 24.99 15.10
C ASN A 754 -11.36 23.49 14.70
N PRO A 755 -11.40 22.55 15.66
CA PRO A 755 -11.33 21.12 15.36
C PRO A 755 -12.44 20.62 14.42
N ASP A 756 -13.69 21.07 14.60
CA ASP A 756 -14.79 20.64 13.73
C ASP A 756 -14.58 21.12 12.28
N LEU A 757 -14.04 22.33 12.10
CA LEU A 757 -13.69 22.85 10.78
C LEU A 757 -12.64 21.96 10.10
N SER A 758 -11.65 21.50 10.86
CA SER A 758 -10.62 20.57 10.39
C SER A 758 -11.24 19.28 9.85
N ASP A 759 -12.17 18.68 10.58
CA ASP A 759 -12.86 17.46 10.19
C ASP A 759 -13.78 17.67 8.98
N LEU A 760 -14.45 18.83 8.91
CA LEU A 760 -15.30 19.18 7.77
C LEU A 760 -14.45 19.34 6.48
N ILE A 761 -13.29 20.00 6.53
CA ILE A 761 -12.38 20.09 5.38
C ILE A 761 -11.99 18.70 4.88
N TYR A 762 -11.62 17.79 5.80
CA TYR A 762 -11.26 16.43 5.41
C TYR A 762 -12.47 15.65 4.87
N LYS A 763 -13.65 15.79 5.48
CA LYS A 763 -14.89 15.13 5.06
C LYS A 763 -15.31 15.53 3.64
N TYR A 764 -15.24 16.83 3.32
CA TYR A 764 -15.69 17.39 2.05
C TYR A 764 -14.58 17.51 0.98
N ARG A 765 -13.37 17.02 1.25
CA ARG A 765 -12.17 17.20 0.40
C ARG A 765 -12.35 16.97 -1.10
N HIS A 766 -13.14 15.97 -1.51
CA HIS A 766 -13.37 15.61 -2.92
C HIS A 766 -14.36 16.55 -3.64
N PHE A 767 -15.02 17.43 -2.89
CA PHE A 767 -15.96 18.42 -3.42
C PHE A 767 -15.39 19.84 -3.42
N LEU A 768 -14.16 20.01 -2.91
CA LEU A 768 -13.46 21.30 -2.91
C LEU A 768 -12.70 21.49 -4.21
N GLU A 769 -12.42 22.73 -4.55
CA GLU A 769 -11.65 23.11 -5.74
C GLU A 769 -10.22 22.54 -5.73
N TYR A 770 -9.70 22.15 -4.56
CA TYR A 770 -8.37 21.54 -4.37
C TYR A 770 -8.25 20.09 -4.87
N ASP A 771 -9.38 19.39 -5.10
CA ASP A 771 -9.36 18.02 -5.61
C ASP A 771 -8.62 17.96 -6.95
N LEU A 772 -7.67 17.03 -7.09
CA LEU A 772 -6.82 16.87 -8.28
C LEU A 772 -6.08 18.15 -8.75
N CYS A 773 -5.84 19.13 -7.87
CA CYS A 773 -5.23 20.44 -8.24
C CYS A 773 -3.89 20.33 -8.99
N HIS A 774 -3.09 19.31 -8.66
CA HIS A 774 -1.81 18.99 -9.30
C HIS A 774 -1.94 18.54 -10.76
N ILE A 775 -3.04 17.85 -11.11
CA ILE A 775 -3.34 17.40 -12.47
C ILE A 775 -4.04 18.51 -13.26
N LYS A 776 -5.02 19.17 -12.63
CA LYS A 776 -5.81 20.25 -13.22
C LYS A 776 -4.93 21.34 -13.85
N GLU A 777 -3.92 21.83 -13.11
CA GLU A 777 -3.05 22.89 -13.62
C GLU A 777 -2.24 22.43 -14.85
N ILE A 778 -1.68 21.22 -14.82
CA ILE A 778 -0.89 20.67 -15.93
C ILE A 778 -1.76 20.53 -17.18
N GLN A 779 -2.95 19.97 -17.01
CA GLN A 779 -3.92 19.84 -18.10
C GLN A 779 -4.34 21.20 -18.66
N MET A 780 -4.60 22.17 -17.77
CA MET A 780 -4.96 23.52 -18.18
C MET A 780 -3.86 24.18 -19.01
N TYR A 781 -2.59 24.10 -18.60
CA TYR A 781 -1.48 24.64 -19.40
C TYR A 781 -1.30 23.92 -20.75
N LYS A 782 -1.57 22.61 -20.82
CA LYS A 782 -1.58 21.87 -22.11
C LYS A 782 -2.67 22.40 -23.05
N VAL A 783 -3.85 22.73 -22.53
CA VAL A 783 -4.95 23.31 -23.33
C VAL A 783 -4.66 24.76 -23.72
N LEU A 784 -4.29 25.61 -22.77
CA LEU A 784 -4.01 27.04 -23.01
C LEU A 784 -2.84 27.24 -23.98
N SER A 785 -1.80 26.40 -23.90
CA SER A 785 -0.65 26.49 -24.82
C SER A 785 -1.01 26.13 -26.27
N LYS A 786 -1.95 25.20 -26.50
CA LYS A 786 -2.47 24.90 -27.85
C LYS A 786 -3.20 26.09 -28.48
N MET A 787 -3.76 26.97 -27.66
CA MET A 787 -4.53 28.14 -28.10
C MET A 787 -3.64 29.35 -28.48
N ASN A 788 -2.32 29.27 -28.30
CA ASN A 788 -1.36 30.35 -28.56
C ASN A 788 -1.74 31.69 -27.91
N LEU A 789 -2.34 31.63 -26.71
CA LEU A 789 -2.69 32.82 -25.95
C LEU A 789 -1.43 33.50 -25.42
N LYS A 790 -1.31 34.82 -25.63
CA LYS A 790 -0.21 35.62 -25.07
C LYS A 790 -0.41 35.94 -23.59
N CYS A 791 -1.61 35.70 -23.07
CA CYS A 791 -2.00 36.07 -21.72
C CYS A 791 -1.63 35.04 -20.64
N ILE A 792 -0.72 34.10 -20.93
CA ILE A 792 -0.20 33.11 -19.99
C ILE A 792 1.33 33.09 -20.04
N PRO A 793 2.03 32.57 -19.01
CA PRO A 793 3.45 32.29 -19.11
C PRO A 793 3.72 31.29 -20.22
N THR A 794 4.84 31.45 -20.93
CA THR A 794 5.27 30.47 -21.93
C THR A 794 5.42 29.09 -21.26
N PHE A 795 4.65 28.10 -21.71
CA PHE A 795 4.70 26.72 -21.22
C PHE A 795 5.71 25.91 -22.04
N PHE A 796 6.77 25.44 -21.38
CA PHE A 796 7.83 24.65 -22.03
C PHE A 796 7.59 23.13 -21.95
N GLY A 797 6.85 22.69 -20.93
CA GLY A 797 6.44 21.29 -20.79
C GLY A 797 6.11 20.90 -19.35
N SER A 798 5.81 19.61 -19.14
CA SER A 798 5.41 19.07 -17.85
C SER A 798 5.91 17.64 -17.67
N HIS A 799 6.10 17.22 -16.42
CA HIS A 799 6.45 15.84 -16.07
C HIS A 799 5.50 15.30 -15.01
N GLU A 800 4.98 14.10 -15.26
CA GLU A 800 4.02 13.43 -14.39
C GLU A 800 4.51 12.00 -14.11
N ASN A 801 4.67 11.67 -12.83
CA ASN A 801 4.97 10.31 -12.40
C ASN A 801 4.14 9.98 -11.15
N ILE A 802 3.06 9.22 -11.38
CA ILE A 802 2.09 8.84 -10.35
C ILE A 802 2.74 7.95 -9.28
N GLN A 803 3.61 7.03 -9.67
CA GLN A 803 4.27 6.11 -8.73
C GLN A 803 5.18 6.84 -7.74
N ARG A 804 5.77 7.95 -8.19
CA ARG A 804 6.65 8.80 -7.37
C ARG A 804 5.95 10.03 -6.78
N GLU A 805 4.65 10.19 -7.03
CA GLU A 805 3.85 11.35 -6.63
C GLU A 805 4.49 12.69 -7.03
N THR A 806 5.07 12.75 -8.24
CA THR A 806 5.81 13.93 -8.72
C THR A 806 5.16 14.53 -9.94
N PHE A 807 4.86 15.82 -9.85
CA PHE A 807 4.15 16.61 -10.85
C PHE A 807 4.89 17.93 -11.02
N PHE A 808 5.41 18.18 -12.22
CA PHE A 808 6.20 19.37 -12.53
C PHE A 808 5.65 20.11 -13.75
N ILE A 809 5.72 21.43 -13.68
CA ILE A 809 5.45 22.35 -14.79
C ILE A 809 6.72 23.16 -15.04
N LEU A 810 7.18 23.20 -16.28
CA LEU A 810 8.29 24.04 -16.72
C LEU A 810 7.74 25.22 -17.53
N GLN A 811 7.95 26.43 -17.04
CA GLN A 811 7.37 27.63 -17.64
C GLN A 811 8.32 28.84 -17.59
N GLU A 812 7.93 29.91 -18.28
CA GLU A 812 8.61 31.21 -18.28
C GLU A 812 8.90 31.74 -16.88
N PHE A 813 10.13 32.23 -16.68
CA PHE A 813 10.46 33.02 -15.50
C PHE A 813 10.00 34.46 -15.71
N LEU A 814 8.96 34.89 -14.99
CA LEU A 814 8.49 36.26 -15.02
C LEU A 814 9.44 37.15 -14.19
N ASN A 815 10.32 37.88 -14.87
CA ASN A 815 11.32 38.73 -14.22
C ASN A 815 10.66 39.99 -13.64
N LYS A 816 10.72 40.18 -12.31
CA LYS A 816 10.11 41.33 -11.62
C LYS A 816 10.58 42.69 -12.15
N GLU A 817 11.80 42.78 -12.69
CA GLU A 817 12.33 44.01 -13.30
C GLU A 817 11.68 44.36 -14.65
N GLU A 818 11.04 43.39 -15.31
CA GLU A 818 10.38 43.52 -16.62
C GLU A 818 8.84 43.62 -16.49
N LEU A 819 8.32 43.60 -15.27
CA LEU A 819 6.89 43.67 -14.97
C LEU A 819 6.53 45.08 -14.49
N HIS A 820 5.41 45.58 -15.00
CA HIS A 820 4.77 46.79 -14.50
C HIS A 820 4.05 46.55 -13.16
N LEU A 821 3.44 45.37 -12.98
CA LEU A 821 2.69 45.01 -11.79
C LEU A 821 2.77 43.50 -11.50
N ILE A 822 3.00 43.11 -10.25
CA ILE A 822 2.98 41.73 -9.74
C ILE A 822 2.76 41.77 -8.21
N ASP A 823 2.16 40.73 -7.61
CA ASP A 823 1.93 40.63 -6.15
C ASP A 823 1.26 41.91 -5.59
N SER A 824 0.23 42.40 -6.29
CA SER A 824 -0.39 43.72 -6.04
C SER A 824 -1.70 43.65 -5.25
N GLU A 825 -1.97 42.52 -4.59
CA GLU A 825 -3.22 42.24 -3.91
C GLU A 825 -3.53 43.16 -2.74
N ASN A 826 -2.53 43.89 -2.22
CA ASN A 826 -2.73 44.88 -1.17
C ASN A 826 -2.86 46.31 -1.72
N ASN A 827 -2.57 46.52 -3.00
CA ASN A 827 -2.41 47.84 -3.63
C ASN A 827 -3.46 48.08 -4.72
N SER A 828 -4.74 48.15 -4.35
CA SER A 828 -5.86 48.40 -5.29
C SER A 828 -5.67 49.67 -6.13
N HIS A 829 -5.09 50.72 -5.56
CA HIS A 829 -4.80 51.99 -6.26
C HIS A 829 -3.85 51.87 -7.48
N LEU A 830 -3.10 50.76 -7.61
CA LEU A 830 -2.24 50.51 -8.78
C LEU A 830 -3.04 50.00 -9.99
N TRP A 831 -4.26 49.51 -9.78
CA TRP A 831 -5.13 48.98 -10.83
C TRP A 831 -5.93 50.10 -11.50
N THR A 832 -5.35 50.68 -12.55
CA THR A 832 -6.04 51.69 -13.38
C THR A 832 -7.18 51.07 -14.18
N THR A 833 -8.12 51.90 -14.65
CA THR A 833 -9.23 51.48 -15.51
C THR A 833 -8.77 50.69 -16.73
N GLU A 834 -7.70 51.15 -17.40
CA GLU A 834 -7.10 50.47 -18.56
C GLU A 834 -6.62 49.04 -18.20
N LEU A 835 -5.98 48.87 -17.05
CA LEU A 835 -5.49 47.55 -16.62
C LEU A 835 -6.65 46.62 -16.26
N ILE A 836 -7.66 47.12 -15.56
CA ILE A 836 -8.87 46.33 -15.22
C ILE A 836 -9.58 45.87 -16.49
N GLU A 837 -9.79 46.77 -17.46
CA GLU A 837 -10.40 46.44 -18.75
C GLU A 837 -9.60 45.40 -19.54
N ASN A 838 -8.28 45.58 -19.66
CA ASN A 838 -7.41 44.63 -20.34
C ASN A 838 -7.45 43.25 -19.66
N THR A 839 -7.47 43.21 -18.33
CA THR A 839 -7.60 41.96 -17.58
C THR A 839 -8.95 41.27 -17.83
N ILE A 840 -10.06 42.03 -17.83
CA ILE A 840 -11.39 41.50 -18.17
C ILE A 840 -11.41 40.95 -19.60
N ILE A 841 -10.79 41.64 -20.56
CA ILE A 841 -10.70 41.19 -21.96
C ILE A 841 -9.97 39.84 -22.04
N GLU A 842 -8.79 39.73 -21.44
CA GLU A 842 -7.98 38.52 -21.58
C GLU A 842 -8.60 37.29 -20.89
N ILE A 843 -9.19 37.43 -19.70
CA ILE A 843 -9.88 36.30 -19.05
C ILE A 843 -11.16 35.91 -19.80
N SER A 844 -11.90 36.89 -20.35
CA SER A 844 -13.08 36.63 -21.16
C SER A 844 -12.75 35.84 -22.43
N LYS A 845 -11.56 36.08 -23.03
CA LYS A 845 -11.09 35.29 -24.18
C LYS A 845 -10.87 33.83 -23.77
N CYS A 846 -10.26 33.58 -22.62
CA CYS A 846 -10.10 32.22 -22.09
C CYS A 846 -11.46 31.54 -21.90
N HIS A 847 -12.39 32.18 -21.19
CA HIS A 847 -13.73 31.64 -20.92
C HIS A 847 -14.50 31.27 -22.18
N LYS A 848 -14.31 31.99 -23.29
CA LYS A 848 -14.98 31.73 -24.58
C LYS A 848 -14.33 30.64 -25.41
N THR A 849 -13.01 30.51 -25.30
CA THR A 849 -12.21 29.71 -26.24
C THR A 849 -12.01 28.30 -25.71
N ILE A 850 -12.02 28.11 -24.38
CA ILE A 850 -11.88 26.80 -23.75
C ILE A 850 -13.17 26.00 -23.93
N ASP A 851 -13.06 24.83 -24.57
CA ASP A 851 -14.15 23.87 -24.62
C ASP A 851 -14.33 23.22 -23.23
N VAL A 852 -15.54 23.35 -22.69
CA VAL A 852 -15.92 22.77 -21.39
C VAL A 852 -15.92 21.23 -21.44
N ASN A 853 -16.01 20.65 -22.63
CA ASN A 853 -16.01 19.20 -22.86
C ASN A 853 -14.68 18.66 -23.41
N ASP A 854 -13.60 19.46 -23.39
CA ASP A 854 -12.28 19.02 -23.84
C ASP A 854 -11.86 17.73 -23.11
N GLU A 855 -11.38 16.74 -23.87
CA GLU A 855 -10.94 15.44 -23.34
C GLU A 855 -9.77 15.59 -22.36
N ASP A 856 -8.92 16.60 -22.56
CA ASP A 856 -7.81 16.91 -21.65
C ASP A 856 -8.28 17.53 -20.33
N LEU A 857 -9.54 17.98 -20.20
CA LEU A 857 -10.10 18.64 -19.00
C LEU A 857 -11.14 17.79 -18.25
N GLN A 858 -11.12 16.46 -18.41
CA GLN A 858 -12.07 15.56 -17.73
C GLN A 858 -12.03 15.64 -16.19
N CYS A 859 -10.89 16.02 -15.60
CA CYS A 859 -10.79 16.18 -14.14
C CYS A 859 -11.37 17.51 -13.61
N VAL A 860 -11.71 18.46 -14.51
CA VAL A 860 -12.31 19.74 -14.14
C VAL A 860 -13.81 19.56 -13.99
N THR A 861 -14.30 19.64 -12.75
CA THR A 861 -15.70 19.40 -12.37
C THR A 861 -16.50 20.69 -12.28
N LEU A 862 -17.84 20.57 -12.36
CA LEU A 862 -18.76 21.65 -12.04
C LEU A 862 -18.67 21.97 -10.55
N PHE A 863 -18.34 23.22 -10.23
CA PHE A 863 -18.30 23.67 -8.85
C PHE A 863 -19.72 23.80 -8.32
N ASN A 864 -19.99 23.18 -7.17
CA ASN A 864 -21.30 23.24 -6.53
C ASN A 864 -21.13 23.55 -5.05
N VAL A 865 -21.50 24.77 -4.66
CA VAL A 865 -21.40 25.24 -3.27
C VAL A 865 -22.23 24.39 -2.30
N ASN A 866 -23.34 23.77 -2.73
CA ASN A 866 -24.18 22.92 -1.87
C ASN A 866 -23.46 21.63 -1.43
N SER A 867 -22.53 21.13 -2.23
CA SER A 867 -21.78 19.90 -1.92
C SER A 867 -20.97 20.04 -0.63
N GLY A 868 -20.58 21.26 -0.27
CA GLY A 868 -19.84 21.61 0.95
C GLY A 868 -20.67 22.35 2.01
N LYS A 869 -22.01 22.29 1.95
CA LYS A 869 -22.91 23.14 2.74
C LYS A 869 -22.53 23.31 4.22
N MET A 870 -22.29 22.21 4.94
CA MET A 870 -21.93 22.25 6.37
C MET A 870 -20.55 22.87 6.61
N LEU A 871 -19.61 22.67 5.70
CA LEU A 871 -18.28 23.27 5.77
C LEU A 871 -18.38 24.79 5.58
N TYR A 872 -19.08 25.23 4.52
CA TYR A 872 -19.23 26.65 4.24
C TYR A 872 -20.05 27.39 5.30
N GLU A 873 -21.05 26.73 5.88
CA GLU A 873 -21.80 27.25 7.03
C GLU A 873 -20.88 27.47 8.23
N LYS A 874 -20.02 26.48 8.55
CA LYS A 874 -19.06 26.60 9.65
C LYS A 874 -18.04 27.72 9.39
N LEU A 875 -17.53 27.83 8.16
CA LEU A 875 -16.62 28.91 7.75
C LEU A 875 -17.28 30.29 7.92
N LEU A 876 -18.53 30.45 7.45
CA LEU A 876 -19.28 31.68 7.56
C LEU A 876 -19.50 32.07 9.04
N ILE A 877 -19.88 31.13 9.90
CA ILE A 877 -20.04 31.35 11.35
C ILE A 877 -18.73 31.81 11.99
N ILE A 878 -17.61 31.18 11.65
CA ILE A 878 -16.28 31.57 12.19
C ILE A 878 -15.94 32.99 11.76
N VAL A 879 -16.09 33.31 10.47
CA VAL A 879 -15.77 34.65 9.96
C VAL A 879 -16.65 35.73 10.58
N TYR A 880 -17.95 35.48 10.75
CA TYR A 880 -18.88 36.39 11.41
C TYR A 880 -18.49 36.64 12.87
N ASN A 881 -18.19 35.58 13.64
CA ASN A 881 -17.80 35.72 15.04
C ASN A 881 -16.47 36.46 15.24
N GLU A 882 -15.51 36.25 14.33
CA GLU A 882 -14.18 36.88 14.41
C GLU A 882 -14.16 38.31 13.82
N ASN A 883 -15.12 38.66 12.96
CA ASN A 883 -15.23 39.99 12.33
C ASN A 883 -16.68 40.51 12.30
N PRO A 884 -17.30 40.73 13.47
CA PRO A 884 -18.70 41.17 13.56
C PRO A 884 -18.93 42.56 12.92
N ASP A 885 -17.88 43.38 12.81
CA ASP A 885 -17.95 44.72 12.25
C ASP A 885 -18.01 44.75 10.71
N ILE A 886 -17.74 43.62 10.04
CA ILE A 886 -17.63 43.55 8.56
C ILE A 886 -18.93 43.02 7.93
N ILE A 887 -19.54 42.01 8.54
CA ILE A 887 -20.77 41.38 8.07
C ILE A 887 -21.88 41.76 9.07
N SER A 888 -22.86 42.56 8.62
CA SER A 888 -24.03 42.86 9.44
C SER A 888 -24.92 41.64 9.66
N GLU A 889 -25.77 41.66 10.69
CA GLU A 889 -26.68 40.55 11.01
C GLU A 889 -27.59 40.19 9.83
N ASP A 890 -28.19 41.19 9.15
CA ASP A 890 -29.01 40.99 7.96
C ASP A 890 -28.24 40.32 6.81
N GLN A 891 -26.98 40.74 6.58
CA GLN A 891 -26.13 40.15 5.55
C GLN A 891 -25.72 38.71 5.90
N PHE A 892 -25.48 38.43 7.18
CA PHE A 892 -25.17 37.09 7.65
C PHE A 892 -26.36 36.15 7.43
N GLU A 893 -27.57 36.56 7.77
CA GLU A 893 -28.79 35.79 7.53
C GLU A 893 -29.03 35.56 6.03
N ASP A 894 -28.82 36.57 5.17
CA ASP A 894 -28.93 36.42 3.72
C ASP A 894 -27.92 35.42 3.16
N LEU A 895 -26.65 35.47 3.59
CA LEU A 895 -25.62 34.52 3.18
C LEU A 895 -25.89 33.10 3.70
N GLN A 896 -26.44 32.95 4.91
CA GLN A 896 -26.90 31.65 5.42
C GLN A 896 -28.07 31.11 4.61
N ASN A 897 -29.03 31.96 4.27
CA ASN A 897 -30.18 31.59 3.45
C ASN A 897 -29.74 31.17 2.04
N PHE A 898 -28.76 31.87 1.46
CA PHE A 898 -28.12 31.49 0.21
C PHE A 898 -27.45 30.12 0.33
N ASN A 899 -26.57 29.89 1.30
CA ASN A 899 -25.90 28.60 1.50
C ASN A 899 -26.90 27.45 1.72
N ASN A 900 -28.04 27.73 2.35
CA ASN A 900 -29.10 26.75 2.58
C ASN A 900 -29.91 26.40 1.32
N ASN A 901 -30.00 27.32 0.35
CA ASN A 901 -30.88 27.25 -0.81
C ASN A 901 -30.17 27.45 -2.15
N ALA A 902 -28.83 27.35 -2.23
CA ALA A 902 -28.06 27.77 -3.40
C ALA A 902 -28.48 27.02 -4.69
N SER A 903 -28.93 25.77 -4.58
CA SER A 903 -29.46 25.00 -5.72
C SER A 903 -30.70 25.63 -6.37
N LYS A 904 -31.52 26.36 -5.60
CA LYS A 904 -32.65 27.12 -6.14
C LYS A 904 -32.17 28.31 -6.94
N TYR A 905 -31.13 29.01 -6.48
CA TYR A 905 -30.55 30.13 -7.20
C TYR A 905 -29.87 29.67 -8.50
N GLU A 906 -29.15 28.56 -8.47
CA GLU A 906 -28.52 27.94 -9.65
C GLU A 906 -29.55 27.57 -10.72
N ALA A 907 -30.67 26.95 -10.32
CA ALA A 907 -31.76 26.57 -11.25
C ALA A 907 -32.48 27.76 -11.90
N ILE A 908 -32.36 28.97 -11.34
CA ILE A 908 -33.00 30.20 -11.84
C ILE A 908 -32.13 30.90 -12.89
N ILE A 909 -30.84 30.59 -12.95
CA ILE A 909 -29.85 31.33 -13.73
C ILE A 909 -29.51 30.57 -15.02
N ASN A 910 -30.08 31.00 -16.15
CA ASN A 910 -29.78 30.45 -17.47
C ASN A 910 -28.54 31.12 -18.10
N LEU A 911 -27.36 30.91 -17.50
CA LEU A 911 -26.08 31.47 -17.97
C LEU A 911 -25.14 30.36 -18.46
N PRO A 912 -24.20 30.67 -19.37
CA PRO A 912 -23.24 29.70 -19.86
C PRO A 912 -22.27 29.28 -18.75
N ILE A 913 -22.10 27.97 -18.61
CA ILE A 913 -21.03 27.38 -17.81
C ILE A 913 -19.76 27.38 -18.66
N VAL A 914 -18.68 27.90 -18.10
CA VAL A 914 -17.34 27.96 -18.72
C VAL A 914 -16.32 27.38 -17.75
N VAL A 915 -15.10 27.15 -18.25
CA VAL A 915 -13.95 26.84 -17.38
C VAL A 915 -13.42 28.16 -16.81
N ILE A 916 -13.49 28.31 -15.48
CA ILE A 916 -13.05 29.51 -14.76
C ILE A 916 -11.75 29.25 -14.00
N HIS A 917 -10.96 30.31 -13.75
CA HIS A 917 -9.73 30.20 -12.97
C HIS A 917 -9.99 29.89 -11.50
N ASN A 918 -11.07 30.46 -10.92
CA ASN A 918 -11.54 30.24 -9.54
C ASN A 918 -10.53 30.62 -8.43
N ASP A 919 -9.50 31.36 -8.82
CA ASP A 919 -8.53 32.04 -7.95
C ASP A 919 -8.04 33.31 -8.67
N PHE A 920 -8.96 33.99 -9.37
CA PHE A 920 -8.64 35.07 -10.29
C PHE A 920 -8.47 36.39 -9.54
N ASN A 921 -7.26 36.61 -9.02
CA ASN A 921 -6.93 37.79 -8.23
C ASN A 921 -5.52 38.32 -8.56
N PRO A 922 -5.16 39.55 -8.13
CA PRO A 922 -3.87 40.19 -8.43
C PRO A 922 -2.58 39.44 -8.03
N ARG A 923 -2.68 38.34 -7.28
CA ARG A 923 -1.54 37.46 -6.94
C ARG A 923 -1.20 36.48 -8.05
N ASN A 924 -2.19 36.19 -8.88
CA ASN A 924 -2.15 35.24 -9.99
C ASN A 924 -2.16 35.95 -11.35
N ILE A 925 -1.94 37.28 -11.33
CA ILE A 925 -1.94 38.14 -12.51
C ILE A 925 -0.71 39.06 -12.45
N ALA A 926 0.12 38.99 -13.49
CA ALA A 926 1.20 39.93 -13.72
C ALA A 926 0.87 40.82 -14.91
N VAL A 927 1.31 42.08 -14.85
CA VAL A 927 1.25 43.03 -15.97
C VAL A 927 2.66 43.26 -16.46
N ARG A 928 2.91 42.97 -17.74
CA ARG A 928 4.21 43.19 -18.38
C ARG A 928 4.45 44.69 -18.61
N SER A 929 5.69 45.07 -18.87
CA SER A 929 6.04 46.48 -19.14
C SER A 929 5.28 47.11 -20.31
N ASP A 930 4.82 46.32 -21.28
CA ASP A 930 3.97 46.75 -22.40
C ASP A 930 2.47 46.77 -22.07
N LYS A 931 2.12 46.63 -20.77
CA LYS A 931 0.76 46.51 -20.22
C LYS A 931 -0.01 45.26 -20.64
N SER A 932 0.62 44.30 -21.30
CA SER A 932 -0.03 43.01 -21.57
C SER A 932 -0.22 42.21 -20.27
N ILE A 933 -1.34 41.50 -20.18
CA ILE A 933 -1.75 40.74 -19.00
C ILE A 933 -1.17 39.33 -19.09
N CYS A 934 -0.69 38.79 -17.98
CA CYS A 934 -0.20 37.42 -17.85
C CYS A 934 -0.88 36.74 -16.66
N ILE A 935 -1.73 35.76 -16.92
CA ILE A 935 -2.55 35.00 -15.97
C ILE A 935 -1.86 33.66 -15.72
N TYR A 936 -1.61 33.34 -14.46
CA TYR A 936 -0.89 32.12 -14.05
C TYR A 936 -1.51 31.50 -12.79
N ASP A 937 -1.07 30.29 -12.45
CA ASP A 937 -1.57 29.52 -11.30
C ASP A 937 -3.00 28.99 -11.44
N TRP A 938 -3.25 28.24 -12.51
CA TRP A 938 -4.55 27.63 -12.81
C TRP A 938 -4.87 26.38 -11.95
N GLU A 939 -4.36 26.30 -10.73
CA GLU A 939 -4.43 25.09 -9.89
C GLU A 939 -5.82 24.79 -9.31
N LEU A 940 -6.70 25.80 -9.24
CA LEU A 940 -8.06 25.69 -8.68
C LEU A 940 -9.18 25.74 -9.72
N VAL A 941 -8.82 25.55 -10.99
CA VAL A 941 -9.75 25.59 -12.12
C VAL A 941 -10.95 24.65 -11.91
N VAL A 942 -12.14 25.17 -12.19
CA VAL A 942 -13.43 24.47 -12.12
C VAL A 942 -14.37 24.97 -13.22
N LYS A 943 -15.48 24.28 -13.45
CA LYS A 943 -16.56 24.75 -14.33
C LYS A 943 -17.54 25.58 -13.51
N ASN A 944 -17.84 26.80 -13.94
CA ASN A 944 -18.82 27.70 -13.30
C ASN A 944 -19.22 28.84 -14.28
N ILE A 945 -20.06 29.78 -13.84
CA ILE A 945 -20.37 30.99 -14.61
C ILE A 945 -19.16 31.95 -14.65
N PRO A 946 -18.91 32.68 -15.76
CA PRO A 946 -17.73 33.55 -15.92
C PRO A 946 -17.67 34.71 -14.92
N HIS A 947 -18.83 35.08 -14.36
CA HIS A 947 -19.01 36.13 -13.36
C HIS A 947 -18.14 35.90 -12.12
N ARG A 948 -17.87 34.64 -11.78
CA ARG A 948 -17.17 34.25 -10.56
C ARG A 948 -15.73 34.75 -10.50
N ASP A 949 -15.00 34.69 -11.61
CA ASP A 949 -13.63 35.23 -11.72
C ASP A 949 -13.64 36.75 -11.62
N ILE A 950 -14.55 37.41 -12.35
CA ILE A 950 -14.63 38.89 -12.36
C ILE A 950 -15.00 39.45 -10.98
N THR A 951 -15.91 38.78 -10.28
CA THR A 951 -16.32 39.16 -8.93
C THR A 951 -15.15 39.12 -7.95
N GLU A 952 -14.36 38.05 -7.99
CA GLU A 952 -13.16 37.93 -7.17
C GLU A 952 -12.12 39.00 -7.53
N PHE A 953 -11.82 39.16 -8.81
CA PHE A 953 -10.86 40.16 -9.28
C PHE A 953 -11.22 41.59 -8.88
N LEU A 954 -12.48 42.01 -9.09
CA LEU A 954 -12.94 43.34 -8.72
C LEU A 954 -12.96 43.53 -7.20
N SER A 955 -13.21 42.47 -6.41
CA SER A 955 -13.16 42.55 -4.95
C SER A 955 -11.76 42.89 -4.43
N PHE A 956 -10.72 42.48 -5.15
CA PHE A 956 -9.33 42.82 -4.84
C PHE A 956 -8.90 44.19 -5.39
N THR A 957 -9.33 44.56 -6.60
CA THR A 957 -8.80 45.70 -7.36
C THR A 957 -9.56 47.00 -7.16
N LEU A 958 -10.85 46.96 -6.85
CA LEU A 958 -11.60 48.19 -6.56
C LEU A 958 -11.17 48.81 -5.21
N PRO A 959 -11.08 50.15 -5.13
CA PRO A 959 -10.81 50.85 -3.88
C PRO A 959 -12.03 50.79 -2.95
N ASP A 960 -11.84 50.86 -1.63
CA ASP A 960 -12.89 50.70 -0.62
C ASP A 960 -14.10 51.65 -0.82
N ASP A 961 -13.85 52.82 -1.40
CA ASP A 961 -14.82 53.89 -1.66
C ASP A 961 -15.45 53.85 -3.07
N PHE A 962 -15.29 52.75 -3.84
CA PHE A 962 -15.88 52.64 -5.18
C PHE A 962 -17.40 52.90 -5.20
N THR A 963 -17.89 53.48 -6.29
CA THR A 963 -19.31 53.85 -6.45
C THR A 963 -20.10 52.80 -7.22
N GLU A 964 -21.42 52.81 -7.10
CA GLU A 964 -22.33 51.97 -7.89
C GLU A 964 -22.11 52.16 -9.41
N MET A 965 -21.94 53.40 -9.88
CA MET A 965 -21.63 53.69 -11.28
C MET A 965 -20.31 53.05 -11.73
N THR A 966 -19.28 53.06 -10.88
CA THR A 966 -17.99 52.43 -11.17
C THR A 966 -18.13 50.92 -11.30
N LEU A 967 -18.89 50.29 -10.39
CA LEU A 967 -19.16 48.86 -10.47
C LEU A 967 -19.94 48.53 -11.74
N GLU A 968 -21.07 49.19 -11.96
CA GLU A 968 -21.95 48.94 -13.11
C GLU A 968 -21.21 49.10 -14.44
N TYR A 969 -20.29 50.07 -14.52
CA TYR A 969 -19.40 50.25 -15.68
C TYR A 969 -18.61 48.97 -16.00
N TYR A 970 -17.86 48.40 -15.05
CA TYR A 970 -17.06 47.21 -15.29
C TYR A 970 -17.90 45.96 -15.54
N LEU A 971 -19.05 45.84 -14.87
CA LEU A 971 -19.95 44.71 -15.09
C LEU A 971 -20.59 44.75 -16.48
N LYS A 972 -21.01 45.92 -16.96
CA LYS A 972 -21.47 46.15 -18.34
C LYS A 972 -20.34 46.00 -19.35
N PHE A 973 -19.13 46.40 -19.00
CA PHE A 973 -17.95 46.18 -19.84
C PHE A 973 -17.67 44.69 -20.05
N HIS A 974 -17.70 43.88 -18.97
CA HIS A 974 -17.59 42.42 -19.09
C HIS A 974 -18.75 41.82 -19.88
N HIS A 975 -20.00 42.24 -19.65
CA HIS A 975 -21.16 41.80 -20.43
C HIS A 975 -20.98 42.03 -21.94
N ASN A 976 -20.57 43.25 -22.30
CA ASN A 976 -20.30 43.64 -23.68
C ASN A 976 -19.12 42.87 -24.28
N THR A 977 -18.09 42.61 -23.48
CA THR A 977 -16.90 41.87 -23.90
C THR A 977 -17.22 40.38 -24.10
N PHE A 978 -18.10 39.80 -23.27
CA PHE A 978 -18.50 38.40 -23.34
C PHE A 978 -19.50 38.11 -24.48
N LYS A 979 -20.41 39.04 -24.77
CA LYS A 979 -21.50 39.02 -25.78
C LYS A 979 -21.74 37.71 -26.55
N ASN A 980 -22.83 37.03 -26.15
CA ASN A 980 -23.69 36.14 -26.93
C ASN A 980 -25.15 36.37 -26.47
N ASN A 981 -25.87 37.38 -27.00
CA ASN A 981 -27.32 37.57 -26.87
C ASN A 981 -28.01 37.37 -25.48
N ILE A 982 -27.30 37.54 -24.34
CA ILE A 982 -27.89 37.44 -23.00
C ILE A 982 -28.33 38.82 -22.53
N ASP A 983 -29.56 38.91 -22.03
CA ASP A 983 -30.13 40.14 -21.47
C ASP A 983 -29.36 40.64 -20.24
N TRP A 984 -29.25 41.97 -20.09
CA TRP A 984 -28.51 42.59 -18.99
C TRP A 984 -29.07 42.22 -17.62
N GLU A 985 -30.39 42.10 -17.45
CA GLU A 985 -30.99 41.76 -16.15
C GLU A 985 -30.69 40.32 -15.74
N ILE A 986 -30.62 39.40 -16.71
CA ILE A 986 -30.20 38.01 -16.46
C ILE A 986 -28.71 37.96 -16.10
N TRP A 987 -27.87 38.72 -16.81
CA TRP A 987 -26.44 38.83 -16.53
C TRP A 987 -26.16 39.43 -15.15
N LYS A 988 -26.88 40.50 -14.79
CA LYS A 988 -26.80 41.16 -13.48
C LYS A 988 -27.10 40.18 -12.33
N LYS A 989 -28.14 39.34 -12.47
CA LYS A 989 -28.45 38.27 -11.48
C LYS A 989 -27.30 37.26 -11.32
N GLY A 990 -26.56 37.00 -12.39
CA GLY A 990 -25.34 36.18 -12.34
C GLY A 990 -24.26 36.73 -11.41
N TYR A 991 -24.09 38.06 -11.36
CA TYR A 991 -23.15 38.70 -10.43
C TYR A 991 -23.60 38.65 -8.97
N VAL A 992 -24.91 38.79 -8.70
CA VAL A 992 -25.43 38.62 -7.33
C VAL A 992 -25.13 37.21 -6.83
N PHE A 993 -25.41 36.19 -7.65
CA PHE A 993 -25.08 34.81 -7.34
C PHE A 993 -23.57 34.60 -7.14
N ALA A 994 -22.75 35.08 -8.08
CA ALA A 994 -21.29 34.93 -8.02
C ALA A 994 -20.68 35.61 -6.79
N ALA A 995 -21.20 36.76 -6.36
CA ALA A 995 -20.75 37.46 -5.16
C ALA A 995 -21.12 36.70 -3.88
N LYS A 996 -22.35 36.21 -3.75
CA LYS A 996 -22.76 35.38 -2.62
C LYS A 996 -21.96 34.08 -2.56
N GLU A 997 -21.79 33.41 -3.70
CA GLU A 997 -20.99 32.19 -3.80
C GLU A 997 -19.52 32.45 -3.44
N PHE A 998 -18.92 33.53 -3.95
CA PHE A 998 -17.54 33.92 -3.63
C PHE A 998 -17.35 34.13 -2.13
N ILE A 999 -18.27 34.84 -1.47
CA ILE A 999 -18.19 35.09 -0.03
C ILE A 999 -18.28 33.78 0.75
N VAL A 1000 -19.33 32.99 0.49
CA VAL A 1000 -19.61 31.73 1.22
C VAL A 1000 -18.48 30.71 1.05
N SER A 1001 -17.84 30.67 -0.12
CA SER A 1001 -16.73 29.75 -0.42
C SER A 1001 -15.36 30.38 -0.17
N ARG A 1002 -14.75 30.98 -1.20
CA ARG A 1002 -13.34 31.40 -1.22
C ARG A 1002 -13.01 32.56 -0.26
N ALA A 1003 -13.85 33.59 -0.18
CA ALA A 1003 -13.52 34.75 0.65
C ALA A 1003 -13.45 34.38 2.14
N ASN A 1004 -14.36 33.49 2.58
CA ASN A 1004 -14.33 32.93 3.93
C ASN A 1004 -13.10 32.06 4.17
N PHE A 1005 -12.60 31.33 3.17
CA PHE A 1005 -11.31 30.64 3.29
C PHE A 1005 -10.15 31.63 3.50
N TYR A 1006 -10.11 32.77 2.80
CA TYR A 1006 -9.08 33.80 3.05
C TYR A 1006 -9.19 34.37 4.47
N CYS A 1007 -10.40 34.68 4.93
CA CYS A 1007 -10.60 35.26 6.25
C CYS A 1007 -10.29 34.28 7.38
N THR A 1008 -10.67 33.03 7.21
CA THR A 1008 -10.33 31.96 8.16
C THR A 1008 -8.82 31.72 8.16
N ALA A 1009 -8.18 31.66 6.98
CA ALA A 1009 -6.73 31.51 6.86
C ALA A 1009 -5.96 32.70 7.49
N ASN A 1010 -6.51 33.92 7.47
CA ASN A 1010 -5.89 35.10 8.07
C ASN A 1010 -5.63 34.95 9.57
N ILE A 1011 -6.46 34.19 10.30
CA ILE A 1011 -6.29 33.91 11.73
C ILE A 1011 -4.88 33.36 12.00
N VAL A 1012 -4.32 32.61 11.05
CA VAL A 1012 -2.98 32.00 11.15
C VAL A 1012 -1.94 32.71 10.27
N LEU A 1013 -2.31 33.12 9.04
CA LEU A 1013 -1.38 33.61 8.02
C LEU A 1013 -1.21 35.13 7.92
N LYS A 1014 -2.00 35.94 8.66
CA LYS A 1014 -1.93 37.42 8.66
C LYS A 1014 -2.03 38.07 7.26
N LEU A 1015 -3.06 37.72 6.50
CA LEU A 1015 -3.38 38.28 5.19
C LEU A 1015 -3.95 39.71 5.30
N LYS A 1016 -3.23 40.71 4.79
CA LYS A 1016 -3.61 42.13 4.92
C LYS A 1016 -4.88 42.52 4.14
N PHE A 1017 -5.21 41.80 3.07
CA PHE A 1017 -6.31 42.13 2.15
C PHE A 1017 -7.69 41.57 2.53
N HIS A 1018 -7.76 40.60 3.44
CA HIS A 1018 -8.97 39.79 3.68
C HIS A 1018 -10.23 40.62 3.99
N ARG A 1019 -10.12 41.65 4.84
CA ARG A 1019 -11.24 42.54 5.20
C ARG A 1019 -11.79 43.30 4.01
N ARG A 1020 -10.91 43.89 3.19
CA ARG A 1020 -11.29 44.69 2.03
C ARG A 1020 -12.09 43.87 1.03
N ILE A 1021 -11.66 42.64 0.76
CA ILE A 1021 -12.31 41.78 -0.23
C ILE A 1021 -13.74 41.44 0.17
N ILE A 1022 -13.97 41.04 1.43
CA ILE A 1022 -15.33 40.75 1.90
C ILE A 1022 -16.19 42.02 1.87
N ALA A 1023 -15.66 43.16 2.36
CA ALA A 1023 -16.39 44.43 2.34
C ALA A 1023 -16.77 44.85 0.92
N ASN A 1024 -15.85 44.73 -0.04
CA ASN A 1024 -16.11 45.04 -1.44
C ASN A 1024 -17.14 44.10 -2.05
N ALA A 1025 -17.05 42.79 -1.80
CA ALA A 1025 -18.01 41.81 -2.31
C ALA A 1025 -19.43 42.03 -1.75
N LEU A 1026 -19.55 42.34 -0.45
CA LEU A 1026 -20.83 42.71 0.18
C LEU A 1026 -21.39 44.00 -0.41
N LYS A 1027 -20.54 45.00 -0.63
CA LYS A 1027 -20.92 46.26 -1.25
C LYS A 1027 -21.42 46.05 -2.69
N MET A 1028 -20.81 45.13 -3.44
CA MET A 1028 -21.30 44.72 -4.76
C MET A 1028 -22.71 44.14 -4.69
N ILE A 1029 -22.99 43.24 -3.74
CA ILE A 1029 -24.35 42.68 -3.52
C ILE A 1029 -25.33 43.83 -3.25
N SER A 1030 -24.99 44.73 -2.32
CA SER A 1030 -25.88 45.84 -1.95
C SER A 1030 -26.19 46.78 -3.12
N PHE A 1031 -25.23 47.06 -3.99
CA PHE A 1031 -25.46 47.87 -5.18
C PHE A 1031 -26.29 47.14 -6.22
N LEU A 1032 -26.11 45.83 -6.38
CA LEU A 1032 -26.83 45.04 -7.39
C LEU A 1032 -28.26 44.69 -6.99
N GLU A 1033 -28.57 44.59 -5.70
CA GLU A 1033 -29.92 44.27 -5.20
C GLU A 1033 -30.80 45.52 -5.02
N ASN A 1034 -30.21 46.71 -4.85
CA ASN A 1034 -30.92 47.99 -4.71
C ASN A 1034 -31.19 48.72 -6.05
N SER A 1035 -30.69 48.19 -7.18
CA SER A 1035 -30.69 48.85 -8.50
C SER A 1035 -31.58 48.22 -9.56
#